data_AF-A7STC8-F1
#
_entry.id   AF-A7STC8-F1
#
_cell.length_a   1.000
_cell.length_b   1.000
_cell.length_c   1.000
_cell.angle_alpha   90.00
_cell.angle_beta   90.00
_cell.angle_gamma   90.00
#
_symmetry.space_group_name_H-M   'P 1'
#
loop_
_entity.id
_entity.type
_entity.pdbx_description
1 polymer ?
#
loop_
_entity_poly.entity_id
_entity_poly.type
_entity_poly.pdbx_seq_one_letter_code
_entity_poly.pdbx_strand_id
1 'polypeptide(L)'
;MTLFLALVLCFASLSSAAADSPIYPKEYQSIIGHGFATNWFKTPELLLKYHQRNIQDVLEKGFRNLRLRSRADLYEAPYNNTQFSWFLGNLTIVVDDCIKVGVVPIISWVHHKAEAFATEQDRINYITWWKAVASTLKNKSYTLGFNLFTELGLDGCGNNCSGSLRENTTKYNEWTKEVTREIRETGGKNGKRILILASPEKTGKGLHKIDKRIYENDAFMMAEWHIYASGPNKESGGAKYWTGDGIPEGRANVQKFLEEGIDFTKKSKVLTYLGAWMPTDNKDGSLTQTEVINFGRYFAGELKKAKIPWSLNVLDSYYDTEKCEWLTDIQDIKGRKLNMSLVLENILDVMQSNVTQPTADSPIYPKEYQSIIGHGFATNWFKTPELLLKYHQRNIQDVLEKGFRNLRLRSRADLYEAPYNNTQFSWFLGNLTIVVDDCIKVGVVPIISWVHHKAEAFATEQDRINYITWWKAVASTLKNKSYTLGFNLFTELGLDGCGNNCSGSLRENTTKYNEWTKEVTREIRETGGKNGKRILILASPEKTGKGLHKIDKRIYENDAFMMAEWHTYASGPNKESGGAKYWTGDGIPEGRANVQKFLEEGIDFTKKSKVLTYLGAWMPTDNKDGSLTQTEVINFGRYFAGELKKAKIPWSLNVLDSYYDTEKCEWLTDIQDIKGRKLNMSLVLENILDVMQSNVTQPTMDSPIYPKGYQSIIGHGFATNWFKTPELLLKYHQRNIQDVFEKGFRNLRLRSRADLYEAPYNNTKFSWFLGNLTIVVDDCIKVGVAPIISWVHHKAEAFATEQDRINYITWWKAVASTLKNKSYTLGFNLFTELGLDGCGNNCSGSLRENTTKYNEWTKEVTREIRETGGKNGKRILILASPEKTGKGLHKIDKRIYENDAFMMAEWHTYASGPNKESGGAKYWTGDGIPEGRANVQKFLEDGIDFTKKSKVLTYLGAWMPTDNKDGSLTQTEVINFGRYFVGELKKAKIPWSLNVLDSYYDTEKCEWLTDIQDIKGRKLNMSLVLENILDVMQSNVTQPSNGASRNAQALSTVLFSCFVFVFCCSLRLK
;
A
#
# COMPACT_ATOMS: atom_id res chain seq x y z
N MET A 1 -23.56 50.14 -27.91
CA MET A 1 -24.17 48.81 -28.08
C MET A 1 -23.60 48.05 -29.28
N THR A 2 -23.34 48.72 -30.41
CA THR A 2 -22.73 48.13 -31.62
C THR A 2 -21.24 47.78 -31.47
N LEU A 3 -20.48 48.52 -30.64
CA LEU A 3 -19.06 48.21 -30.36
C LEU A 3 -18.87 46.97 -29.46
N PHE A 4 -19.87 46.63 -28.63
CA PHE A 4 -19.81 45.48 -27.72
C PHE A 4 -20.17 44.17 -28.45
N LEU A 5 -21.04 44.25 -29.46
CA LEU A 5 -21.36 43.10 -30.32
C LEU A 5 -20.20 42.73 -31.26
N ALA A 6 -19.42 43.72 -31.74
CA ALA A 6 -18.22 43.46 -32.53
C ALA A 6 -17.08 42.83 -31.71
N LEU A 7 -16.94 43.21 -30.43
CA LEU A 7 -15.95 42.58 -29.54
C LEU A 7 -16.33 41.12 -29.20
N VAL A 8 -17.62 40.83 -29.00
CA VAL A 8 -18.10 39.46 -28.74
C VAL A 8 -18.01 38.58 -29.99
N LEU A 9 -18.17 39.14 -31.19
CA LEU A 9 -17.96 38.41 -32.45
C LEU A 9 -16.48 38.19 -32.80
N CYS A 10 -15.57 39.05 -32.35
CA CYS A 10 -14.12 38.83 -32.51
C CYS A 10 -13.53 37.79 -31.53
N PHE A 11 -14.17 37.53 -30.39
CA PHE A 11 -13.78 36.44 -29.49
C PHE A 11 -14.47 35.09 -29.82
N ALA A 12 -15.43 35.07 -30.74
CA ALA A 12 -16.07 33.84 -31.23
C ALA A 12 -15.44 33.27 -32.52
N SER A 13 -14.42 33.92 -33.10
CA SER A 13 -13.76 33.47 -34.33
C SER A 13 -12.25 33.20 -34.17
N LEU A 14 -11.81 32.89 -32.94
CA LEU A 14 -10.47 32.37 -32.66
C LEU A 14 -10.55 31.10 -31.80
N SER A 15 -11.35 30.12 -32.23
CA SER A 15 -10.92 28.73 -32.04
C SER A 15 -9.73 28.52 -32.96
N SER A 16 -8.54 28.95 -32.52
CA SER A 16 -7.30 28.59 -33.16
C SER A 16 -7.30 27.07 -33.27
N ALA A 17 -7.15 26.58 -34.51
CA ALA A 17 -6.72 25.22 -34.74
C ALA A 17 -5.47 25.02 -33.90
N ALA A 18 -5.58 24.29 -32.78
CA ALA A 18 -4.42 23.85 -32.04
C ALA A 18 -3.50 23.16 -33.05
N ALA A 19 -2.27 23.65 -33.19
CA ALA A 19 -1.35 23.12 -34.19
C ALA A 19 -1.16 21.62 -33.96
N ASP A 20 -1.65 20.79 -34.89
CA ASP A 20 -1.50 19.33 -34.91
C ASP A 20 -0.01 18.99 -35.03
N SER A 21 0.64 18.96 -33.87
CA SER A 21 2.08 18.80 -33.69
C SER A 21 2.41 17.33 -33.41
N PRO A 22 3.65 16.89 -33.68
CA PRO A 22 4.08 15.52 -33.38
C PRO A 22 3.81 15.14 -31.91
N ILE A 23 3.17 13.99 -31.70
CA ILE A 23 2.81 13.48 -30.36
C ILE A 23 3.81 12.41 -29.96
N TYR A 24 4.49 12.60 -28.82
CA TYR A 24 5.42 11.59 -28.28
C TYR A 24 4.66 10.43 -27.61
N PRO A 25 5.25 9.22 -27.52
CA PRO A 25 4.59 8.03 -26.97
C PRO A 25 3.89 8.23 -25.62
N LYS A 26 4.48 9.03 -24.71
CA LYS A 26 3.90 9.28 -23.38
C LYS A 26 2.60 10.09 -23.44
N GLU A 27 2.58 11.11 -24.30
CA GLU A 27 1.38 11.91 -24.54
C GLU A 27 0.35 11.09 -25.31
N TYR A 28 0.79 10.34 -26.32
CA TYR A 28 -0.08 9.45 -27.09
C TYR A 28 -0.75 8.40 -26.20
N GLN A 29 -0.03 7.80 -25.26
CA GLN A 29 -0.55 6.84 -24.27
C GLN A 29 -1.67 7.45 -23.40
N SER A 30 -1.62 8.76 -23.13
CA SER A 30 -2.65 9.47 -22.37
C SER A 30 -3.89 9.80 -23.19
N ILE A 31 -3.75 10.01 -24.51
CA ILE A 31 -4.85 10.37 -25.42
C ILE A 31 -5.59 9.11 -25.91
N ILE A 32 -4.85 8.04 -26.25
CA ILE A 32 -5.40 6.78 -26.76
C ILE A 32 -6.34 6.09 -25.76
N GLY A 33 -6.03 6.14 -24.45
CA GLY A 33 -6.92 5.66 -23.40
C GLY A 33 -7.43 4.22 -23.58
N HIS A 34 -8.70 3.98 -23.27
CA HIS A 34 -9.37 2.68 -23.40
C HIS A 34 -10.40 2.71 -24.54
N GLY A 35 -10.58 1.60 -25.25
CA GLY A 35 -11.43 1.55 -26.43
C GLY A 35 -11.80 0.15 -26.92
N PHE A 36 -12.06 0.01 -28.22
CA PHE A 36 -12.50 -1.24 -28.82
C PHE A 36 -11.73 -1.59 -30.09
N ALA A 37 -11.57 -2.89 -30.34
CA ALA A 37 -11.27 -3.39 -31.68
C ALA A 37 -12.57 -3.56 -32.47
N THR A 38 -12.55 -3.18 -33.74
CA THR A 38 -13.70 -3.28 -34.65
C THR A 38 -13.53 -4.43 -35.65
N ASN A 39 -14.62 -4.85 -36.28
CA ASN A 39 -14.59 -5.81 -37.39
C ASN A 39 -14.89 -5.17 -38.76
N TRP A 40 -15.10 -3.85 -38.83
CA TRP A 40 -15.58 -3.17 -40.04
C TRP A 40 -14.74 -3.48 -41.28
N PHE A 41 -13.42 -3.61 -41.13
CA PHE A 41 -12.50 -3.91 -42.23
C PHE A 41 -12.08 -5.40 -42.31
N LYS A 42 -12.89 -6.32 -41.77
CA LYS A 42 -12.67 -7.78 -41.90
C LYS A 42 -13.45 -8.41 -43.06
N THR A 43 -14.53 -7.77 -43.53
CA THR A 43 -15.26 -8.11 -44.77
C THR A 43 -16.01 -6.86 -45.28
N PRO A 44 -16.32 -6.76 -46.58
CA PRO A 44 -17.13 -5.65 -47.11
C PRO A 44 -18.51 -5.51 -46.43
N GLU A 45 -19.16 -6.63 -46.12
CA GLU A 45 -20.49 -6.65 -45.50
C GLU A 45 -20.50 -6.07 -44.08
N LEU A 46 -19.41 -6.20 -43.33
CA LEU A 46 -19.29 -5.62 -42.00
C LEU A 46 -19.00 -4.13 -42.04
N LEU A 47 -18.38 -3.63 -43.12
CA LEU A 47 -18.20 -2.21 -43.35
C LEU A 47 -19.51 -1.51 -43.69
N LEU A 48 -20.43 -2.19 -44.39
CA LEU A 48 -21.75 -1.61 -44.72
C LEU A 48 -22.60 -1.28 -43.49
N LYS A 49 -22.30 -1.87 -42.34
CA LYS A 49 -22.96 -1.55 -41.07
C LYS A 49 -22.48 -0.25 -40.45
N TYR A 50 -21.32 0.25 -40.87
CA TYR A 50 -20.69 1.43 -40.27
C TYR A 50 -21.53 2.69 -40.47
N HIS A 51 -21.62 3.48 -39.41
CA HIS A 51 -22.17 4.82 -39.42
C HIS A 51 -21.36 5.74 -38.51
N GLN A 52 -21.23 7.03 -38.86
CA GLN A 52 -20.47 8.01 -38.05
C GLN A 52 -20.95 8.06 -36.58
N ARG A 53 -22.26 7.83 -36.35
CA ARG A 53 -22.86 7.76 -35.01
C ARG A 53 -22.18 6.71 -34.11
N ASN A 54 -21.68 5.60 -34.67
CA ASN A 54 -20.98 4.58 -33.90
C ASN A 54 -19.80 5.17 -33.11
N ILE A 55 -19.07 6.10 -33.72
CA ILE A 55 -17.89 6.73 -33.11
C ILE A 55 -18.34 7.73 -32.03
N GLN A 56 -19.43 8.46 -32.27
CA GLN A 56 -20.02 9.36 -31.29
C GLN A 56 -20.47 8.59 -30.04
N ASP A 57 -21.19 7.49 -30.22
CA ASP A 57 -21.66 6.66 -29.11
C ASP A 57 -20.49 6.07 -28.31
N VAL A 58 -19.40 5.66 -28.98
CA VAL A 58 -18.16 5.20 -28.32
C VAL A 58 -17.57 6.30 -27.43
N LEU A 59 -17.49 7.53 -27.94
CA LEU A 59 -16.99 8.68 -27.15
C LEU A 59 -17.92 9.01 -25.98
N GLU A 60 -19.23 9.09 -26.24
CA GLU A 60 -20.29 9.38 -25.26
C GLU A 60 -20.31 8.34 -24.13
N LYS A 61 -20.04 7.06 -24.45
CA LYS A 61 -19.92 5.98 -23.47
C LYS A 61 -18.61 6.05 -22.65
N GLY A 62 -17.66 6.90 -23.04
CA GLY A 62 -16.43 7.17 -22.29
C GLY A 62 -15.16 6.55 -22.86
N PHE A 63 -15.23 5.88 -24.02
CA PHE A 63 -14.07 5.30 -24.68
C PHE A 63 -13.35 6.32 -25.58
N ARG A 64 -12.09 6.06 -25.91
CA ARG A 64 -11.19 7.03 -26.57
C ARG A 64 -10.44 6.49 -27.78
N ASN A 65 -10.47 5.18 -28.05
CA ASN A 65 -9.84 4.62 -29.25
C ASN A 65 -10.71 3.59 -29.97
N LEU A 66 -10.44 3.47 -31.27
CA LEU A 66 -10.94 2.39 -32.12
C LEU A 66 -9.79 1.77 -32.92
N ARG A 67 -9.55 0.49 -32.70
CA ARG A 67 -8.58 -0.30 -33.46
C ARG A 67 -9.25 -0.93 -34.68
N LEU A 68 -8.93 -0.38 -35.85
CA LEU A 68 -9.47 -0.75 -37.16
C LEU A 68 -8.69 -1.94 -37.74
N ARG A 69 -9.13 -3.16 -37.41
CA ARG A 69 -8.50 -4.39 -37.89
C ARG A 69 -8.80 -4.60 -39.36
N SER A 70 -7.79 -4.36 -40.18
CA SER A 70 -7.87 -4.34 -41.63
C SER A 70 -7.31 -5.64 -42.20
N ARG A 71 -8.19 -6.48 -42.73
CA ARG A 71 -7.79 -7.71 -43.41
C ARG A 71 -7.24 -7.41 -44.79
N ALA A 72 -5.92 -7.48 -44.92
CA ALA A 72 -5.21 -7.21 -46.17
C ALA A 72 -5.33 -8.36 -47.16
N ASP A 73 -5.50 -9.59 -46.68
CA ASP A 73 -5.74 -10.80 -47.50
C ASP A 73 -7.08 -10.82 -48.24
N LEU A 74 -7.92 -9.80 -48.07
CA LEU A 74 -9.11 -9.58 -48.91
C LEU A 74 -8.78 -8.91 -50.25
N TYR A 75 -7.57 -8.36 -50.39
CA TYR A 75 -7.18 -7.56 -51.54
C TYR A 75 -5.90 -8.12 -52.14
N GLU A 76 -5.88 -8.20 -53.47
CA GLU A 76 -4.70 -8.73 -54.17
C GLU A 76 -3.63 -7.65 -54.37
N ALA A 77 -2.37 -8.02 -54.11
CA ALA A 77 -1.21 -7.25 -54.53
C ALA A 77 -1.18 -7.12 -56.07
N PRO A 78 -0.70 -6.00 -56.65
CA PRO A 78 0.08 -4.93 -56.03
C PRO A 78 -0.78 -3.80 -55.41
N TYR A 79 -2.04 -4.06 -55.07
CA TYR A 79 -2.93 -3.12 -54.38
C TYR A 79 -3.22 -1.83 -55.17
N ASN A 80 -3.34 -1.97 -56.49
CA ASN A 80 -3.70 -0.88 -57.40
C ASN A 80 -5.06 -1.09 -58.07
N ASN A 81 -5.84 -2.08 -57.61
CA ASN A 81 -7.15 -2.40 -58.16
C ASN A 81 -8.27 -1.56 -57.51
N THR A 82 -9.47 -1.65 -58.09
CA THR A 82 -10.64 -0.88 -57.64
C THR A 82 -11.09 -1.28 -56.24
N GLN A 83 -10.98 -2.56 -55.85
CA GLN A 83 -11.38 -3.04 -54.52
C GLN A 83 -10.49 -2.45 -53.43
N PHE A 84 -9.17 -2.40 -53.65
CA PHE A 84 -8.24 -1.78 -52.73
C PHE A 84 -8.41 -0.27 -52.67
N SER A 85 -8.69 0.36 -53.81
CA SER A 85 -9.00 1.80 -53.87
C SER A 85 -10.28 2.12 -53.09
N TRP A 86 -11.31 1.27 -53.17
CA TRP A 86 -12.52 1.35 -52.37
C TRP A 86 -12.22 1.17 -50.88
N PHE A 87 -11.36 0.22 -50.51
CA PHE A 87 -10.90 0.04 -49.13
C PHE A 87 -10.21 1.31 -48.60
N LEU A 88 -9.25 1.87 -49.33
CA LEU A 88 -8.54 3.09 -48.94
C LEU A 88 -9.49 4.29 -48.78
N GLY A 89 -10.47 4.42 -49.68
CA GLY A 89 -11.50 5.45 -49.61
C GLY A 89 -12.32 5.36 -48.33
N ASN A 90 -12.86 4.17 -48.01
CA ASN A 90 -13.66 3.98 -46.80
C ASN A 90 -12.81 4.05 -45.52
N LEU A 91 -11.59 3.53 -45.53
CA LEU A 91 -10.64 3.69 -44.42
C LEU A 91 -10.38 5.16 -44.12
N THR A 92 -10.22 5.98 -45.15
CA THR A 92 -10.03 7.43 -45.01
C THR A 92 -11.25 8.09 -44.38
N ILE A 93 -12.47 7.72 -44.80
CA ILE A 93 -13.72 8.24 -44.23
C ILE A 93 -13.81 7.92 -42.74
N VAL A 94 -13.65 6.64 -42.36
CA VAL A 94 -13.72 6.21 -40.95
C VAL A 94 -12.65 6.89 -40.10
N VAL A 95 -11.42 7.05 -40.62
CA VAL A 95 -10.34 7.76 -39.93
C VAL A 95 -10.68 9.24 -39.72
N ASP A 96 -11.23 9.90 -40.73
CA ASP A 96 -11.64 11.31 -40.62
C ASP A 96 -12.76 11.49 -39.60
N ASP A 97 -13.73 10.59 -39.58
CA ASP A 97 -14.81 10.61 -38.61
C ASP A 97 -14.31 10.37 -37.18
N CYS A 98 -13.38 9.44 -36.98
CA CYS A 98 -12.69 9.23 -35.69
C CYS A 98 -12.00 10.51 -35.22
N ILE A 99 -11.16 11.11 -36.07
CA ILE A 99 -10.43 12.35 -35.75
C ILE A 99 -11.39 13.50 -35.45
N LYS A 100 -12.46 13.66 -36.24
CA LYS A 100 -13.45 14.72 -36.09
C LYS A 100 -14.22 14.61 -34.78
N VAL A 101 -14.58 13.39 -34.37
CA VAL A 101 -15.27 13.14 -33.10
C VAL A 101 -14.30 13.23 -31.91
N GLY A 102 -13.01 12.98 -32.12
CA GLY A 102 -12.00 12.97 -31.05
C GLY A 102 -11.74 11.57 -30.47
N VAL A 103 -12.01 10.53 -31.25
CA VAL A 103 -11.66 9.13 -30.93
C VAL A 103 -10.43 8.76 -31.74
N VAL A 104 -9.39 8.23 -31.08
CA VAL A 104 -8.10 7.86 -31.67
C VAL A 104 -8.27 6.64 -32.61
N PRO A 105 -8.08 6.78 -33.94
CA PRO A 105 -8.05 5.64 -34.83
C PRO A 105 -6.69 4.96 -34.80
N ILE A 106 -6.68 3.63 -34.71
CA ILE A 106 -5.47 2.80 -34.81
C ILE A 106 -5.69 1.80 -35.92
N ILE A 107 -4.96 1.93 -37.03
CA ILE A 107 -5.06 0.97 -38.13
C ILE A 107 -4.18 -0.23 -37.80
N SER A 108 -4.72 -1.43 -37.89
CA SER A 108 -3.93 -2.65 -37.72
C SER A 108 -4.06 -3.60 -38.89
N TRP A 109 -2.95 -4.21 -39.29
CA TRP A 109 -2.89 -5.14 -40.41
C TRP A 109 -3.22 -6.57 -39.96
N VAL A 110 -3.95 -7.30 -40.78
CA VAL A 110 -4.23 -8.74 -40.60
C VAL A 110 -4.05 -9.44 -41.93
N HIS A 111 -3.25 -10.50 -41.97
CA HIS A 111 -3.17 -11.39 -43.12
C HIS A 111 -2.77 -12.81 -42.68
N HIS A 112 -3.77 -13.63 -42.35
CA HIS A 112 -3.59 -14.94 -41.71
C HIS A 112 -2.53 -15.81 -42.41
N LYS A 113 -2.58 -15.92 -43.74
CA LYS A 113 -1.62 -16.72 -44.53
C LYS A 113 -0.18 -16.16 -44.48
N ALA A 114 0.00 -14.87 -44.78
CA ALA A 114 1.33 -14.23 -44.78
C ALA A 114 1.99 -14.26 -43.40
N GLU A 115 1.23 -14.12 -42.32
CA GLU A 115 1.74 -14.24 -40.95
C GLU A 115 2.24 -15.66 -40.64
N ALA A 116 1.51 -16.68 -41.10
CA ALA A 116 1.78 -18.09 -40.82
C ALA A 116 2.90 -18.69 -41.69
N PHE A 117 3.09 -18.21 -42.93
CA PHE A 117 4.10 -18.75 -43.87
C PHE A 117 5.28 -17.81 -44.14
N ALA A 118 5.04 -16.50 -44.11
CA ALA A 118 6.03 -15.43 -44.27
C ALA A 118 7.01 -15.64 -45.44
N THR A 119 6.48 -15.80 -46.66
CA THR A 119 7.32 -15.89 -47.86
C THR A 119 7.90 -14.54 -48.24
N GLU A 120 8.91 -14.52 -49.12
CA GLU A 120 9.49 -13.26 -49.60
C GLU A 120 8.48 -12.40 -50.37
N GLN A 121 7.59 -13.04 -51.16
CA GLN A 121 6.51 -12.31 -51.83
C GLN A 121 5.52 -11.72 -50.82
N ASP A 122 5.22 -12.44 -49.74
CA ASP A 122 4.36 -11.91 -48.68
C ASP A 122 5.00 -10.68 -48.00
N ARG A 123 6.32 -10.65 -47.83
CA ARG A 123 7.08 -9.49 -47.32
C ARG A 123 6.91 -8.27 -48.22
N ILE A 124 7.12 -8.46 -49.52
CA ILE A 124 6.96 -7.42 -50.54
C ILE A 124 5.52 -6.89 -50.54
N ASN A 125 4.54 -7.79 -50.46
CA ASN A 125 3.13 -7.45 -50.41
C ASN A 125 2.78 -6.70 -49.11
N TYR A 126 3.31 -7.13 -47.97
CA TYR A 126 3.13 -6.45 -46.68
C TYR A 126 3.64 -5.00 -46.72
N ILE A 127 4.85 -4.80 -47.24
CA ILE A 127 5.47 -3.48 -47.41
C ILE A 127 4.64 -2.62 -48.38
N THR A 128 4.24 -3.18 -49.52
CA THR A 128 3.47 -2.47 -50.55
C THR A 128 2.11 -2.00 -50.00
N TRP A 129 1.42 -2.85 -49.23
CA TRP A 129 0.16 -2.51 -48.59
C TRP A 129 0.32 -1.34 -47.61
N TRP A 130 1.30 -1.41 -46.71
CA TRP A 130 1.55 -0.35 -45.74
C TRP A 130 1.99 0.94 -46.40
N LYS A 131 2.80 0.87 -47.47
CA LYS A 131 3.20 2.04 -48.26
C LYS A 131 1.98 2.74 -48.88
N ALA A 132 1.01 1.99 -49.41
CA ALA A 132 -0.21 2.56 -49.97
C ALA A 132 -1.12 3.20 -48.90
N VAL A 133 -1.33 2.53 -47.76
CA VAL A 133 -2.10 3.06 -46.62
C VAL A 133 -1.43 4.31 -46.05
N ALA A 134 -0.12 4.26 -45.79
CA ALA A 134 0.65 5.37 -45.26
C ALA A 134 0.65 6.57 -46.23
N SER A 135 0.84 6.35 -47.52
CA SER A 135 0.80 7.41 -48.54
C SER A 135 -0.55 8.11 -48.60
N THR A 136 -1.64 7.35 -48.52
CA THR A 136 -3.01 7.87 -48.52
C THR A 136 -3.29 8.74 -47.29
N LEU A 137 -2.81 8.32 -46.12
CA LEU A 137 -3.11 8.97 -44.82
C LEU A 137 -1.99 9.89 -44.32
N LYS A 138 -0.97 10.19 -45.15
CA LYS A 138 0.27 10.86 -44.72
C LYS A 138 0.09 12.22 -44.03
N ASN A 139 -1.01 12.93 -44.33
CA ASN A 139 -1.29 14.26 -43.77
C ASN A 139 -2.36 14.27 -42.66
N LYS A 140 -2.96 13.10 -42.33
CA LYS A 140 -3.96 12.97 -41.26
C LYS A 140 -3.34 13.22 -39.89
N SER A 141 -4.16 13.60 -38.90
CA SER A 141 -3.71 14.04 -37.56
C SER A 141 -2.66 13.13 -36.93
N TYR A 142 -1.73 13.68 -36.14
CA TYR A 142 -0.77 12.87 -35.36
C TYR A 142 -1.41 11.93 -34.34
N THR A 143 -2.70 12.13 -34.03
CA THR A 143 -3.50 11.19 -33.23
C THR A 143 -3.76 9.84 -33.93
N LEU A 144 -3.70 9.77 -35.27
CA LEU A 144 -3.80 8.48 -35.97
C LEU A 144 -2.51 7.66 -35.78
N GLY A 145 -2.64 6.41 -35.31
CA GLY A 145 -1.53 5.46 -35.14
C GLY A 145 -1.59 4.27 -36.09
N PHE A 146 -0.42 3.68 -36.38
CA PHE A 146 -0.29 2.47 -37.20
C PHE A 146 0.25 1.31 -36.35
N ASN A 147 -0.57 0.28 -36.18
CA ASN A 147 -0.23 -0.93 -35.47
C ASN A 147 0.15 -2.03 -36.47
N LEU A 148 1.46 -2.23 -36.65
CA LEU A 148 2.03 -2.88 -37.83
C LEU A 148 1.52 -4.31 -38.09
N PHE A 149 1.19 -5.05 -37.04
CA PHE A 149 0.48 -6.34 -37.10
C PHE A 149 -0.58 -6.38 -36.02
N THR A 150 -1.76 -6.94 -36.26
CA THR A 150 -2.80 -7.01 -35.22
C THR A 150 -2.45 -8.02 -34.12
N GLU A 151 -2.09 -9.21 -34.52
CA GLU A 151 -1.43 -10.25 -33.73
C GLU A 151 -0.81 -11.22 -34.72
N LEU A 152 0.32 -11.83 -34.40
CA LEU A 152 0.90 -12.83 -35.30
C LEU A 152 0.17 -14.16 -35.13
N GLY A 153 -0.75 -14.43 -36.06
CA GLY A 153 -1.49 -15.67 -36.15
C GLY A 153 -0.61 -16.85 -36.56
N LEU A 154 -1.04 -18.04 -36.16
CA LEU A 154 -0.54 -19.33 -36.70
C LEU A 154 -1.63 -20.01 -37.54
N ASP A 155 -2.61 -19.24 -38.01
CA ASP A 155 -3.77 -19.78 -38.67
C ASP A 155 -3.38 -20.36 -40.03
N GLY A 156 -3.74 -21.62 -40.28
CA GLY A 156 -3.52 -22.28 -41.55
C GLY A 156 -2.16 -22.97 -41.74
N CYS A 157 -1.19 -22.83 -40.83
CA CYS A 157 0.08 -23.58 -40.91
C CYS A 157 0.04 -24.98 -40.24
N GLY A 158 -1.04 -25.32 -39.54
CA GLY A 158 -1.20 -26.62 -38.88
C GLY A 158 -0.05 -26.92 -37.92
N ASN A 159 0.64 -28.05 -38.14
CA ASN A 159 1.82 -28.42 -37.34
C ASN A 159 3.15 -27.85 -37.90
N ASN A 160 3.13 -27.19 -39.06
CA ASN A 160 4.33 -26.70 -39.76
C ASN A 160 4.43 -25.17 -39.73
N CYS A 161 4.52 -24.60 -38.54
CA CYS A 161 4.51 -23.16 -38.32
C CYS A 161 5.91 -22.53 -38.14
N SER A 162 6.99 -23.29 -38.36
CA SER A 162 8.38 -22.83 -38.18
C SER A 162 8.76 -21.67 -39.11
N GLY A 163 8.08 -21.54 -40.25
CA GLY A 163 8.24 -20.44 -41.19
C GLY A 163 7.50 -19.15 -40.81
N SER A 164 6.58 -19.20 -39.84
CA SER A 164 5.74 -18.07 -39.43
C SER A 164 6.55 -16.92 -38.83
N LEU A 165 6.01 -15.70 -38.89
CA LEU A 165 6.62 -14.54 -38.23
C LEU A 165 6.68 -14.71 -36.70
N ARG A 166 5.76 -15.49 -36.12
CA ARG A 166 5.70 -15.74 -34.68
C ARG A 166 6.83 -16.63 -34.17
N GLU A 167 7.16 -17.69 -34.92
CA GLU A 167 8.25 -18.62 -34.58
C GLU A 167 9.61 -18.12 -35.10
N ASN A 168 9.62 -17.37 -36.21
CA ASN A 168 10.82 -16.82 -36.83
C ASN A 168 10.97 -15.31 -36.56
N THR A 169 11.49 -15.00 -35.38
CA THR A 169 11.77 -13.62 -34.94
C THR A 169 12.69 -12.86 -35.90
N THR A 170 13.61 -13.54 -36.61
CA THR A 170 14.50 -12.88 -37.57
C THR A 170 13.70 -12.30 -38.75
N LYS A 171 12.81 -13.10 -39.35
CA LYS A 171 11.91 -12.61 -40.40
C LYS A 171 10.98 -11.51 -39.90
N TYR A 172 10.43 -11.67 -38.70
CA TYR A 172 9.62 -10.61 -38.08
C TYR A 172 10.38 -9.28 -38.00
N ASN A 173 11.61 -9.30 -37.48
CA ASN A 173 12.42 -8.10 -37.33
C ASN A 173 12.81 -7.48 -38.68
N GLU A 174 13.10 -8.31 -39.69
CA GLU A 174 13.36 -7.87 -41.06
C GLU A 174 12.15 -7.13 -41.66
N TRP A 175 10.98 -7.77 -41.66
CA TRP A 175 9.74 -7.19 -42.17
C TRP A 175 9.40 -5.88 -41.44
N THR A 176 9.51 -5.88 -40.12
CA THR A 176 9.18 -4.74 -39.27
C THR A 176 10.14 -3.57 -39.48
N LYS A 177 11.45 -3.84 -39.63
CA LYS A 177 12.45 -2.81 -39.91
C LYS A 177 12.20 -2.15 -41.27
N GLU A 178 11.92 -2.95 -42.29
CA GLU A 178 11.70 -2.44 -43.64
C GLU A 178 10.40 -1.67 -43.78
N VAL A 179 9.28 -2.20 -43.27
CA VAL A 179 8.00 -1.48 -43.33
C VAL A 179 8.04 -0.18 -42.55
N THR A 180 8.75 -0.14 -41.43
CA THR A 180 8.95 1.09 -40.66
C THR A 180 9.64 2.14 -41.51
N ARG A 181 10.75 1.77 -42.17
CA ARG A 181 11.48 2.66 -43.08
C ARG A 181 10.56 3.18 -44.19
N GLU A 182 9.85 2.28 -44.87
CA GLU A 182 8.97 2.62 -45.99
C GLU A 182 7.82 3.54 -45.58
N ILE A 183 7.20 3.31 -44.40
CA ILE A 183 6.18 4.22 -43.86
C ILE A 183 6.77 5.60 -43.60
N ARG A 184 7.97 5.70 -43.00
CA ARG A 184 8.63 6.99 -42.75
C ARG A 184 8.96 7.73 -44.06
N GLU A 185 9.39 7.02 -45.09
CA GLU A 185 9.73 7.57 -46.42
C GLU A 185 8.53 8.17 -47.17
N THR A 186 7.29 7.77 -46.86
CA THR A 186 6.09 8.41 -47.44
C THR A 186 5.94 9.89 -47.07
N GLY A 187 6.66 10.36 -46.05
CA GLY A 187 6.75 11.77 -45.66
C GLY A 187 5.51 12.31 -44.95
N GLY A 188 5.33 13.64 -45.00
CA GLY A 188 4.25 14.32 -44.28
C GLY A 188 4.34 14.07 -42.76
N LYS A 189 3.20 13.79 -42.13
CA LYS A 189 3.13 13.48 -40.69
C LYS A 189 3.61 12.06 -40.38
N ASN A 190 3.73 11.17 -41.37
CA ASN A 190 4.26 9.83 -41.13
C ASN A 190 5.71 9.83 -40.67
N GLY A 191 6.49 10.88 -40.96
CA GLY A 191 7.85 11.02 -40.43
C GLY A 191 7.93 11.09 -38.91
N LYS A 192 6.83 11.43 -38.21
CA LYS A 192 6.75 11.51 -36.75
C LYS A 192 5.44 10.94 -36.17
N ARG A 193 4.76 10.07 -36.92
CA ARG A 193 3.52 9.39 -36.50
C ARG A 193 3.87 8.25 -35.55
N ILE A 194 3.01 7.97 -34.57
CA ILE A 194 3.18 6.78 -33.73
C ILE A 194 3.03 5.50 -34.56
N LEU A 195 4.08 4.68 -34.56
CA LEU A 195 4.06 3.30 -35.04
C LEU A 195 4.10 2.37 -33.83
N ILE A 196 3.26 1.34 -33.85
CA ILE A 196 3.08 0.38 -32.76
C ILE A 196 3.57 -0.99 -33.26
N LEU A 197 4.63 -1.49 -32.63
CA LEU A 197 5.27 -2.76 -32.95
C LEU A 197 4.57 -3.91 -32.23
N ALA A 198 4.21 -4.98 -32.95
CA ALA A 198 3.56 -6.12 -32.34
C ALA A 198 4.53 -7.03 -31.58
N SER A 199 4.08 -7.71 -30.53
CA SER A 199 4.90 -8.75 -29.90
C SER A 199 5.00 -9.98 -30.81
N PRO A 200 6.21 -10.46 -31.15
CA PRO A 200 6.40 -11.67 -31.96
C PRO A 200 5.69 -12.90 -31.39
N GLU A 201 5.70 -13.07 -30.06
CA GLU A 201 5.08 -14.23 -29.39
C GLU A 201 3.66 -13.94 -28.89
N LYS A 202 3.02 -12.87 -29.38
CA LYS A 202 1.71 -12.38 -28.95
C LYS A 202 1.67 -11.81 -27.52
N THR A 203 2.30 -12.42 -26.52
CA THR A 203 2.28 -11.95 -25.12
C THR A 203 3.38 -10.93 -24.81
N GLY A 204 3.36 -10.31 -23.62
CA GLY A 204 4.39 -9.35 -23.19
C GLY A 204 5.81 -9.93 -23.22
N LYS A 205 5.98 -11.22 -22.90
CA LYS A 205 7.27 -11.93 -22.96
C LYS A 205 8.00 -11.77 -24.31
N GLY A 206 7.25 -11.81 -25.42
CA GLY A 206 7.81 -11.73 -26.76
C GLY A 206 8.39 -10.35 -27.11
N LEU A 207 8.03 -9.29 -26.38
CA LEU A 207 8.45 -7.91 -26.68
C LEU A 207 9.98 -7.76 -26.68
N HIS A 208 10.68 -8.50 -25.82
CA HIS A 208 12.15 -8.48 -25.75
C HIS A 208 12.85 -9.08 -26.98
N LYS A 209 12.11 -9.75 -27.86
CA LYS A 209 12.63 -10.32 -29.11
C LYS A 209 12.62 -9.32 -30.28
N ILE A 210 11.97 -8.17 -30.10
CA ILE A 210 11.99 -7.08 -31.09
C ILE A 210 13.41 -6.51 -31.15
N ASP A 211 13.98 -6.44 -32.36
CA ASP A 211 15.31 -5.87 -32.55
C ASP A 211 15.31 -4.39 -32.15
N LYS A 212 16.15 -4.05 -31.15
CA LYS A 212 16.27 -2.69 -30.64
C LYS A 212 16.59 -1.65 -31.72
N ARG A 213 17.27 -2.05 -32.79
CA ARG A 213 17.62 -1.16 -33.91
C ARG A 213 16.40 -0.59 -34.63
N ILE A 214 15.22 -1.21 -34.47
CA ILE A 214 13.96 -0.74 -35.03
C ILE A 214 13.45 0.51 -34.29
N TYR A 215 13.67 0.59 -32.97
CA TYR A 215 13.08 1.65 -32.14
C TYR A 215 14.09 2.56 -31.44
N GLU A 216 15.36 2.18 -31.29
CA GLU A 216 16.34 2.94 -30.50
C GLU A 216 16.63 4.34 -31.06
N ASN A 217 16.46 4.52 -32.37
CA ASN A 217 16.67 5.80 -33.08
C ASN A 217 15.37 6.47 -33.56
N ASP A 218 14.20 5.98 -33.14
CA ASP A 218 12.90 6.54 -33.50
C ASP A 218 12.08 6.85 -32.24
N ALA A 219 11.94 8.14 -31.93
CA ALA A 219 11.26 8.62 -30.73
C ALA A 219 9.73 8.45 -30.77
N PHE A 220 9.15 8.00 -31.89
CA PHE A 220 7.71 7.88 -32.13
C PHE A 220 7.28 6.40 -32.21
N MET A 221 7.96 5.54 -31.45
CA MET A 221 7.66 4.12 -31.36
C MET A 221 6.92 3.75 -30.08
N MET A 222 5.95 2.85 -30.21
CA MET A 222 5.31 2.12 -29.13
C MET A 222 5.33 0.62 -29.44
N ALA A 223 5.00 -0.22 -28.48
CA ALA A 223 4.80 -1.64 -28.71
C ALA A 223 3.44 -2.11 -28.20
N GLU A 224 2.94 -3.20 -28.75
CA GLU A 224 1.72 -3.83 -28.30
C GLU A 224 1.90 -5.32 -28.00
N TRP A 225 1.00 -5.82 -27.18
CA TRP A 225 0.94 -7.23 -26.80
C TRP A 225 -0.49 -7.59 -26.44
N HIS A 226 -0.80 -8.88 -26.48
CA HIS A 226 -2.11 -9.44 -26.22
C HIS A 226 -2.05 -10.43 -25.07
N ILE A 227 -3.10 -10.38 -24.24
CA ILE A 227 -3.42 -11.43 -23.29
C ILE A 227 -4.93 -11.50 -23.11
N TYR A 228 -5.46 -12.68 -22.78
CA TYR A 228 -6.90 -12.88 -22.60
C TYR A 228 -7.69 -12.40 -23.83
N ALA A 229 -7.08 -12.46 -25.03
CA ALA A 229 -7.74 -12.15 -26.29
C ALA A 229 -8.90 -13.12 -26.59
N SER A 230 -8.90 -14.28 -25.93
CA SER A 230 -9.99 -15.26 -25.89
C SER A 230 -10.70 -15.32 -24.52
N GLY A 231 -10.39 -14.40 -23.61
CA GLY A 231 -10.88 -14.39 -22.23
C GLY A 231 -10.20 -15.37 -21.27
N PRO A 232 -10.52 -15.27 -19.97
CA PRO A 232 -10.09 -16.20 -18.92
C PRO A 232 -10.94 -17.48 -18.91
N ASN A 233 -10.43 -18.58 -18.34
CA ASN A 233 -11.12 -19.87 -18.28
C ASN A 233 -10.96 -20.57 -16.91
N LYS A 234 -11.65 -21.70 -16.70
CA LYS A 234 -11.57 -22.49 -15.43
C LYS A 234 -10.54 -23.64 -15.49
N GLU A 235 -9.61 -23.60 -16.43
CA GLU A 235 -8.56 -24.63 -16.54
C GLU A 235 -7.50 -24.42 -15.44
N SER A 236 -7.59 -25.18 -14.35
CA SER A 236 -6.64 -25.11 -13.23
C SER A 236 -5.20 -25.32 -13.68
N GLY A 237 -4.25 -24.53 -13.15
CA GLY A 237 -2.85 -24.56 -13.59
C GLY A 237 -2.60 -23.89 -14.95
N GLY A 238 -3.66 -23.48 -15.66
CA GLY A 238 -3.58 -22.77 -16.92
C GLY A 238 -3.23 -21.30 -16.73
N ALA A 239 -2.52 -20.72 -17.70
CA ALA A 239 -2.12 -19.32 -17.62
C ALA A 239 -3.30 -18.34 -17.69
N LYS A 240 -4.47 -18.79 -18.18
CA LYS A 240 -5.70 -17.99 -18.26
C LYS A 240 -6.69 -18.29 -17.13
N TYR A 241 -6.26 -19.04 -16.12
CA TYR A 241 -7.14 -19.53 -15.07
C TYR A 241 -7.79 -18.39 -14.27
N TRP A 242 -9.11 -18.49 -14.09
CA TRP A 242 -9.90 -17.59 -13.27
C TRP A 242 -11.17 -18.28 -12.74
N THR A 243 -11.45 -18.08 -11.46
CA THR A 243 -12.69 -18.53 -10.80
C THR A 243 -13.06 -17.59 -9.65
N GLY A 244 -14.35 -17.50 -9.31
CA GLY A 244 -14.84 -16.64 -8.22
C GLY A 244 -14.50 -15.16 -8.40
N ASP A 245 -13.81 -14.57 -7.43
CA ASP A 245 -13.31 -13.19 -7.47
C ASP A 245 -11.83 -13.09 -7.88
N GLY A 246 -11.28 -14.17 -8.43
CA GLY A 246 -9.86 -14.33 -8.68
C GLY A 246 -9.15 -14.84 -7.43
N ILE A 247 -9.25 -16.15 -7.18
CA ILE A 247 -8.42 -16.80 -6.15
C ILE A 247 -6.93 -16.49 -6.42
N PRO A 248 -6.04 -16.62 -5.41
CA PRO A 248 -4.66 -16.12 -5.50
C PRO A 248 -3.92 -16.49 -6.79
N GLU A 249 -4.11 -17.70 -7.32
CA GLU A 249 -3.55 -18.16 -8.60
C GLU A 249 -3.99 -17.31 -9.80
N GLY A 250 -5.29 -17.07 -9.97
CA GLY A 250 -5.80 -16.29 -11.12
C GLY A 250 -5.35 -14.82 -11.09
N ARG A 251 -5.27 -14.24 -9.88
CA ARG A 251 -4.71 -12.89 -9.70
C ARG A 251 -3.21 -12.86 -9.96
N ALA A 252 -2.46 -13.86 -9.51
CA ALA A 252 -1.03 -13.99 -9.78
C ALA A 252 -0.75 -14.15 -11.28
N ASN A 253 -1.58 -14.89 -12.02
CA ASN A 253 -1.48 -14.99 -13.48
C ASN A 253 -1.63 -13.62 -14.13
N VAL A 254 -2.68 -12.86 -13.80
CA VAL A 254 -2.86 -11.48 -14.30
C VAL A 254 -1.63 -10.61 -14.00
N GLN A 255 -1.12 -10.64 -12.76
CA GLN A 255 0.05 -9.85 -12.37
C GLN A 255 1.29 -10.23 -13.18
N LYS A 256 1.59 -11.52 -13.29
CA LYS A 256 2.74 -12.04 -14.05
C LYS A 256 2.75 -11.51 -15.49
N PHE A 257 1.61 -11.54 -16.16
CA PHE A 257 1.55 -11.11 -17.55
C PHE A 257 1.62 -9.59 -17.73
N LEU A 258 1.07 -8.83 -16.78
CA LEU A 258 1.26 -7.37 -16.77
C LEU A 258 2.72 -7.00 -16.51
N GLU A 259 3.39 -7.73 -15.62
CA GLU A 259 4.80 -7.53 -15.32
C GLU A 259 5.69 -7.72 -16.55
N GLU A 260 5.39 -8.65 -17.46
CA GLU A 260 6.13 -8.82 -18.72
C GLU A 260 6.12 -7.54 -19.57
N GLY A 261 4.95 -6.91 -19.75
CA GLY A 261 4.83 -5.64 -20.49
C GLY A 261 5.50 -4.45 -19.76
N ILE A 262 5.35 -4.40 -18.43
CA ILE A 262 5.96 -3.36 -17.59
C ILE A 262 7.49 -3.46 -17.59
N ASP A 263 8.03 -4.67 -17.50
CA ASP A 263 9.48 -4.94 -17.50
C ASP A 263 10.10 -4.56 -18.85
N PHE A 264 9.44 -4.89 -19.96
CA PHE A 264 9.84 -4.39 -21.28
C PHE A 264 9.93 -2.87 -21.29
N THR A 265 8.87 -2.15 -20.89
CA THR A 265 8.89 -0.68 -20.84
C THR A 265 10.01 -0.14 -19.95
N LYS A 266 10.27 -0.75 -18.79
CA LYS A 266 11.35 -0.32 -17.89
C LYS A 266 12.73 -0.45 -18.54
N LYS A 267 12.97 -1.54 -19.28
CA LYS A 267 14.26 -1.87 -19.91
C LYS A 267 14.48 -1.14 -21.23
N SER A 268 13.49 -1.12 -22.12
CA SER A 268 13.61 -0.55 -23.48
C SER A 268 13.26 0.94 -23.56
N LYS A 269 12.53 1.47 -22.56
CA LYS A 269 11.89 2.80 -22.57
C LYS A 269 10.79 2.97 -23.63
N VAL A 270 10.40 1.89 -24.31
CA VAL A 270 9.27 1.88 -25.24
C VAL A 270 7.98 1.62 -24.46
N LEU A 271 7.01 2.54 -24.57
CA LEU A 271 5.72 2.42 -23.91
C LEU A 271 4.84 1.38 -24.63
N THR A 272 3.98 0.73 -23.85
CA THR A 272 3.12 -0.35 -24.35
C THR A 272 1.65 0.02 -24.40
N TYR A 273 0.92 -0.67 -25.28
CA TYR A 273 -0.53 -0.67 -25.44
C TYR A 273 -1.02 -2.12 -25.50
N LEU A 274 -2.10 -2.46 -24.79
CA LEU A 274 -2.69 -3.79 -24.82
C LEU A 274 -3.72 -3.89 -25.95
N GLY A 275 -3.33 -4.48 -27.08
CA GLY A 275 -4.10 -4.40 -28.33
C GLY A 275 -5.46 -5.07 -28.32
N ALA A 276 -5.66 -6.10 -27.50
CA ALA A 276 -6.93 -6.79 -27.37
C ALA A 276 -6.98 -7.64 -26.09
N TRP A 277 -8.10 -7.54 -25.38
CA TRP A 277 -8.53 -8.51 -24.37
C TRP A 277 -10.05 -8.59 -24.33
N MET A 278 -10.59 -9.62 -23.69
CA MET A 278 -12.02 -9.72 -23.42
C MET A 278 -12.29 -10.37 -22.06
N PRO A 279 -13.39 -10.03 -21.38
CA PRO A 279 -13.69 -10.57 -20.06
C PRO A 279 -14.36 -11.96 -20.12
N THR A 280 -14.78 -12.39 -21.30
CA THR A 280 -15.50 -13.65 -21.53
C THR A 280 -14.63 -14.67 -22.28
N ASP A 281 -14.64 -15.92 -21.81
CA ASP A 281 -14.09 -17.04 -22.58
C ASP A 281 -14.86 -17.21 -23.90
N ASN A 282 -14.23 -17.01 -25.05
CA ASN A 282 -14.88 -17.17 -26.35
C ASN A 282 -14.65 -18.53 -27.02
N LYS A 283 -14.06 -19.49 -26.30
CA LYS A 283 -13.85 -20.86 -26.78
C LYS A 283 -14.89 -21.81 -26.19
N ASP A 284 -14.77 -22.13 -24.91
CA ASP A 284 -15.51 -23.22 -24.24
C ASP A 284 -16.54 -22.68 -23.23
N GLY A 285 -16.34 -21.46 -22.74
CA GLY A 285 -17.38 -20.70 -22.05
C GLY A 285 -17.64 -21.14 -20.61
N SER A 286 -16.62 -21.11 -19.74
CA SER A 286 -16.71 -21.70 -18.39
C SER A 286 -17.07 -20.75 -17.23
N LEU A 287 -17.00 -19.43 -17.43
CA LEU A 287 -17.24 -18.44 -16.37
C LEU A 287 -18.70 -17.98 -16.31
N THR A 288 -19.22 -17.81 -15.10
CA THR A 288 -20.51 -17.15 -14.81
C THR A 288 -20.45 -15.65 -15.03
N GLN A 289 -21.59 -14.97 -15.16
CA GLN A 289 -21.66 -13.51 -15.30
C GLN A 289 -20.91 -12.77 -14.17
N THR A 290 -21.09 -13.21 -12.91
CA THR A 290 -20.39 -12.61 -11.77
C THR A 290 -18.87 -12.75 -11.88
N GLU A 291 -18.38 -13.91 -12.33
CA GLU A 291 -16.94 -14.14 -12.53
C GLU A 291 -16.37 -13.30 -13.68
N VAL A 292 -17.13 -13.15 -14.77
CA VAL A 292 -16.80 -12.27 -15.90
C VAL A 292 -16.70 -10.81 -15.45
N ILE A 293 -17.65 -10.35 -14.64
CA ILE A 293 -17.63 -9.00 -14.04
C ILE A 293 -16.42 -8.84 -13.12
N ASN A 294 -16.18 -9.79 -12.22
CA ASN A 294 -15.06 -9.75 -11.28
C ASN A 294 -13.71 -9.70 -12.00
N PHE A 295 -13.54 -10.54 -13.03
CA PHE A 295 -12.35 -10.52 -13.89
C PHE A 295 -12.20 -9.18 -14.61
N GLY A 296 -13.27 -8.72 -15.28
CA GLY A 296 -13.24 -7.46 -16.03
C GLY A 296 -12.86 -6.27 -15.16
N ARG A 297 -13.45 -6.17 -13.96
CA ARG A 297 -13.11 -5.13 -12.97
C ARG A 297 -11.66 -5.24 -12.50
N TYR A 298 -11.21 -6.44 -12.13
CA TYR A 298 -9.85 -6.64 -11.64
C TYR A 298 -8.81 -6.32 -12.73
N PHE A 299 -8.97 -6.89 -13.91
CA PHE A 299 -8.03 -6.75 -15.02
C PHE A 299 -7.94 -5.30 -15.52
N ALA A 300 -9.08 -4.63 -15.73
CA ALA A 300 -9.10 -3.21 -16.09
C ALA A 300 -8.47 -2.34 -14.99
N GLY A 301 -8.69 -2.68 -13.72
CA GLY A 301 -8.10 -2.01 -12.57
C GLY A 301 -6.58 -2.13 -12.53
N GLU A 302 -6.03 -3.31 -12.80
CA GLU A 302 -4.58 -3.51 -12.87
C GLU A 302 -3.95 -2.80 -14.08
N LEU A 303 -4.60 -2.80 -15.24
CA LEU A 303 -4.16 -2.03 -16.42
C LEU A 303 -4.12 -0.52 -16.14
N LYS A 304 -5.15 0.00 -15.47
CA LYS A 304 -5.21 1.41 -15.04
C LYS A 304 -4.09 1.75 -14.06
N LYS A 305 -3.81 0.89 -13.08
CA LYS A 305 -2.66 1.08 -12.15
C LYS A 305 -1.34 1.11 -12.90
N ALA A 306 -1.18 0.24 -13.90
CA ALA A 306 0.00 0.17 -14.75
C ALA A 306 0.08 1.31 -15.78
N LYS A 307 -0.99 2.10 -15.94
CA LYS A 307 -1.15 3.14 -16.98
C LYS A 307 -1.00 2.59 -18.40
N ILE A 308 -1.44 1.35 -18.62
CA ILE A 308 -1.40 0.70 -19.95
C ILE A 308 -2.76 0.91 -20.62
N PRO A 309 -2.83 1.63 -21.76
CA PRO A 309 -4.05 1.78 -22.54
C PRO A 309 -4.40 0.46 -23.24
N TRP A 310 -5.65 0.29 -23.62
CA TRP A 310 -6.13 -1.00 -24.11
C TRP A 310 -7.35 -0.91 -25.03
N SER A 311 -7.64 -2.00 -25.73
CA SER A 311 -8.89 -2.18 -26.47
C SER A 311 -9.59 -3.50 -26.15
N LEU A 312 -10.92 -3.47 -26.04
CA LEU A 312 -11.77 -4.65 -25.88
C LEU A 312 -12.06 -5.33 -27.22
N ASN A 313 -12.07 -6.66 -27.22
CA ASN A 313 -12.41 -7.52 -28.36
C ASN A 313 -13.84 -8.07 -28.16
N VAL A 314 -14.86 -7.68 -28.93
CA VAL A 314 -14.92 -6.65 -29.99
C VAL A 314 -16.08 -5.69 -29.71
N LEU A 315 -16.12 -4.53 -30.36
CA LEU A 315 -17.23 -3.56 -30.24
C LEU A 315 -18.61 -4.23 -30.41
N ASP A 316 -18.77 -5.09 -31.42
CA ASP A 316 -20.03 -5.78 -31.73
C ASP A 316 -20.52 -6.73 -30.62
N SER A 317 -19.67 -7.06 -29.63
CA SER A 317 -20.11 -7.82 -28.44
C SER A 317 -20.86 -6.96 -27.43
N TYR A 318 -20.85 -5.64 -27.60
CA TYR A 318 -21.42 -4.66 -26.68
C TYR A 318 -22.36 -3.65 -27.38
N TYR A 319 -22.25 -3.52 -28.70
CA TYR A 319 -22.90 -2.47 -29.47
C TYR A 319 -23.37 -3.02 -30.82
N ASP A 320 -24.61 -2.74 -31.20
CA ASP A 320 -25.12 -3.03 -32.54
C ASP A 320 -24.67 -1.91 -33.49
N THR A 321 -23.64 -2.20 -34.28
CA THR A 321 -23.05 -1.26 -35.23
C THR A 321 -24.10 -0.74 -36.24
N GLU A 322 -24.99 -1.61 -36.72
CA GLU A 322 -25.93 -1.28 -37.80
C GLU A 322 -27.08 -0.39 -37.30
N LYS A 323 -27.60 -0.69 -36.11
CA LYS A 323 -28.67 0.10 -35.48
C LYS A 323 -28.19 1.32 -34.71
N CYS A 324 -26.88 1.45 -34.55
CA CYS A 324 -26.25 2.47 -33.73
C CYS A 324 -26.71 2.50 -32.26
N GLU A 325 -26.77 1.34 -31.61
CA GLU A 325 -27.26 1.24 -30.22
C GLU A 325 -26.43 0.30 -29.35
N TRP A 326 -26.27 0.64 -28.06
CA TRP A 326 -25.64 -0.26 -27.09
C TRP A 326 -26.56 -1.45 -26.80
N LEU A 327 -26.02 -2.66 -26.82
CA LEU A 327 -26.78 -3.87 -26.54
C LEU A 327 -27.15 -3.92 -25.05
N THR A 328 -28.44 -3.94 -24.72
CA THR A 328 -28.94 -4.00 -23.33
C THR A 328 -29.38 -5.39 -22.90
N ASP A 329 -29.71 -6.25 -23.87
CA ASP A 329 -30.25 -7.59 -23.61
C ASP A 329 -29.16 -8.61 -23.26
N ILE A 330 -29.59 -9.73 -22.71
CA ILE A 330 -28.72 -10.86 -22.40
C ILE A 330 -28.26 -11.53 -23.70
N GLN A 331 -26.95 -11.56 -23.93
CA GLN A 331 -26.34 -12.24 -25.07
C GLN A 331 -26.04 -13.71 -24.77
N ASP A 332 -26.10 -14.56 -25.79
CA ASP A 332 -25.59 -15.92 -25.74
C ASP A 332 -24.11 -15.95 -26.15
N ILE A 333 -23.23 -16.16 -25.19
CA ILE A 333 -21.77 -16.23 -25.41
C ILE A 333 -21.29 -17.64 -25.12
N LYS A 334 -21.22 -18.47 -26.16
CA LYS A 334 -20.83 -19.89 -26.10
C LYS A 334 -21.70 -20.70 -25.13
N GLY A 335 -23.03 -20.57 -25.25
CA GLY A 335 -24.00 -21.31 -24.44
C GLY A 335 -24.30 -20.66 -23.09
N ARG A 336 -23.73 -19.50 -22.78
CA ARG A 336 -24.00 -18.74 -21.55
C ARG A 336 -24.79 -17.50 -21.84
N LYS A 337 -25.84 -17.31 -21.04
CA LYS A 337 -26.65 -16.11 -21.00
C LYS A 337 -25.95 -15.06 -20.13
N LEU A 338 -25.27 -14.11 -20.76
CA LEU A 338 -24.50 -13.04 -20.10
C LEU A 338 -25.07 -11.66 -20.47
N ASN A 339 -25.22 -10.76 -19.51
CA ASN A 339 -25.51 -9.36 -19.78
C ASN A 339 -24.19 -8.59 -20.02
N MET A 340 -23.81 -8.41 -21.28
CA MET A 340 -22.56 -7.72 -21.64
C MET A 340 -22.63 -6.19 -21.43
N SER A 341 -23.83 -5.58 -21.38
CA SER A 341 -23.97 -4.17 -20.95
C SER A 341 -23.49 -4.02 -19.51
N LEU A 342 -23.97 -4.90 -18.62
CA LEU A 342 -23.58 -4.88 -17.22
C LEU A 342 -22.08 -5.16 -17.04
N VAL A 343 -21.50 -6.06 -17.83
CA VAL A 343 -20.05 -6.30 -17.84
C VAL A 343 -19.30 -5.04 -18.25
N LEU A 344 -19.72 -4.37 -19.32
CA LEU A 344 -19.09 -3.15 -19.81
C LEU A 344 -19.21 -1.99 -18.82
N GLU A 345 -20.39 -1.80 -18.22
CA GLU A 345 -20.65 -0.79 -17.18
C GLU A 345 -19.73 -0.99 -15.97
N ASN A 346 -19.51 -2.24 -15.55
CA ASN A 346 -18.59 -2.55 -14.46
C ASN A 346 -17.12 -2.30 -14.80
N ILE A 347 -16.73 -2.51 -16.05
CA ILE A 347 -15.38 -2.15 -16.52
C ILE A 347 -15.23 -0.62 -16.56
N LEU A 348 -16.24 0.09 -17.08
CA LEU A 348 -16.27 1.54 -17.15
C LEU A 348 -16.23 2.20 -15.77
N ASP A 349 -16.95 1.68 -14.78
CA ASP A 349 -16.88 2.11 -13.38
C ASP A 349 -15.42 2.14 -12.86
N VAL A 350 -14.66 1.10 -13.16
CA VAL A 350 -13.24 1.02 -12.80
C VAL A 350 -12.36 2.00 -13.58
N MET A 351 -12.71 2.34 -14.82
CA MET A 351 -11.92 3.24 -15.67
C MET A 351 -12.25 4.72 -15.48
N GLN A 352 -13.52 5.05 -15.19
CA GLN A 352 -14.04 6.40 -15.01
C GLN A 352 -13.91 6.89 -13.58
N SER A 353 -13.76 5.98 -12.61
CA SER A 353 -13.16 6.36 -11.34
C SER A 353 -11.76 6.91 -11.69
N ASN A 354 -11.40 8.16 -11.41
CA ASN A 354 -10.00 8.36 -11.02
C ASN A 354 -9.88 7.73 -9.61
N VAL A 355 -8.79 7.88 -8.88
CA VAL A 355 -9.05 8.10 -7.44
C VAL A 355 -9.65 9.51 -7.33
N THR A 356 -10.89 9.63 -7.81
CA THR A 356 -11.84 10.72 -7.62
C THR A 356 -13.17 10.03 -7.40
N GLN A 357 -13.77 10.39 -6.27
CA GLN A 357 -15.16 10.28 -5.85
C GLN A 357 -16.13 9.67 -6.88
N PRO A 358 -17.01 8.71 -6.48
CA PRO A 358 -18.09 8.23 -7.31
C PRO A 358 -18.92 9.37 -7.86
N THR A 359 -19.36 9.22 -9.10
CA THR A 359 -20.25 10.17 -9.75
C THR A 359 -21.51 10.32 -8.89
N ALA A 360 -21.92 11.56 -8.68
CA ALA A 360 -22.99 11.96 -7.76
C ALA A 360 -24.39 11.34 -8.04
N ASP A 361 -24.56 10.60 -9.15
CA ASP A 361 -25.86 10.22 -9.68
C ASP A 361 -26.19 8.71 -9.61
N SER A 362 -25.22 7.85 -9.25
CA SER A 362 -25.48 6.41 -9.04
C SER A 362 -25.54 6.06 -7.55
N PRO A 363 -26.45 5.16 -7.12
CA PRO A 363 -26.49 4.68 -5.73
C PRO A 363 -25.15 4.11 -5.28
N ILE A 364 -24.65 4.58 -4.14
CA ILE A 364 -23.36 4.15 -3.58
C ILE A 364 -23.62 3.14 -2.47
N TYR A 365 -23.06 1.94 -2.59
CA TYR A 365 -23.17 0.92 -1.55
C TYR A 365 -22.19 1.17 -0.40
N PRO A 366 -22.47 0.69 0.83
CA PRO A 366 -21.66 0.96 2.03
C PRO A 366 -20.16 0.72 1.86
N LYS A 367 -19.74 -0.31 1.13
CA LYS A 367 -18.30 -0.61 0.91
C LYS A 367 -17.60 0.44 0.06
N GLU A 368 -18.28 0.92 -0.96
CA GLU A 368 -17.81 2.01 -1.80
C GLU A 368 -17.86 3.34 -1.02
N TYR A 369 -18.95 3.58 -0.30
CA TYR A 369 -19.10 4.75 0.56
C TYR A 369 -18.00 4.83 1.63
N GLN A 370 -17.63 3.70 2.24
CA GLN A 370 -16.53 3.60 3.20
C GLN A 370 -15.17 3.97 2.57
N SER A 371 -14.99 3.71 1.28
CA SER A 371 -13.74 4.05 0.57
C SER A 371 -13.63 5.52 0.18
N ILE A 372 -14.77 6.20 -0.02
CA ILE A 372 -14.81 7.59 -0.52
C ILE A 372 -14.92 8.60 0.62
N ILE A 373 -15.60 8.22 1.71
CA ILE A 373 -15.75 9.04 2.91
C ILE A 373 -14.40 9.27 3.58
N GLY A 374 -13.49 8.29 3.51
CA GLY A 374 -12.12 8.40 4.00
C GLY A 374 -12.03 8.98 5.42
N HIS A 375 -11.22 10.03 5.59
CA HIS A 375 -10.97 10.65 6.89
C HIS A 375 -11.22 12.15 6.81
N GLY A 376 -11.68 12.76 7.90
CA GLY A 376 -12.08 14.17 7.86
C GLY A 376 -12.32 14.80 9.22
N PHE A 377 -13.24 15.76 9.28
CA PHE A 377 -13.51 16.54 10.49
C PHE A 377 -15.00 16.65 10.79
N ALA A 378 -15.34 16.74 12.06
CA ALA A 378 -16.61 17.31 12.49
C ALA A 378 -16.51 18.84 12.54
N THR A 379 -17.55 19.53 12.08
CA THR A 379 -17.61 21.01 12.07
C THR A 379 -18.51 21.54 13.18
N ASN A 380 -18.34 22.81 13.55
CA ASN A 380 -19.27 23.52 14.43
C ASN A 380 -20.19 24.49 13.67
N TRP A 381 -20.09 24.58 12.34
CA TRP A 381 -20.77 25.62 11.55
C TRP A 381 -22.28 25.69 11.80
N PHE A 382 -22.94 24.54 11.97
CA PHE A 382 -24.39 24.47 12.23
C PHE A 382 -24.76 24.31 13.72
N LYS A 383 -23.87 24.73 14.64
CA LYS A 383 -24.18 24.80 16.08
C LYS A 383 -24.78 26.11 16.53
N THR A 384 -24.52 27.22 15.82
CA THR A 384 -25.19 28.52 16.00
C THR A 384 -25.17 29.30 14.69
N PRO A 385 -26.08 30.26 14.45
CA PRO A 385 -26.05 31.10 13.26
C PRO A 385 -24.74 31.87 13.08
N GLU A 386 -24.13 32.36 14.18
CA GLU A 386 -22.90 33.15 14.16
C GLU A 386 -21.70 32.34 13.66
N LEU A 387 -21.63 31.05 14.00
CA LEU A 387 -20.56 30.17 13.51
C LEU A 387 -20.71 29.86 12.02
N LEU A 388 -21.95 29.84 11.51
CA LEU A 388 -22.20 29.65 10.08
C LEU A 388 -21.81 30.89 9.27
N LEU A 389 -21.93 32.09 9.82
CA LEU A 389 -21.52 33.33 9.14
C LEU A 389 -20.02 33.40 8.84
N LYS A 390 -19.21 32.58 9.53
CA LYS A 390 -17.76 32.46 9.27
C LYS A 390 -17.42 31.57 8.09
N TYR A 391 -18.39 30.76 7.61
CA TYR A 391 -18.16 29.78 6.57
C TYR A 391 -17.82 30.43 5.22
N HIS A 392 -16.86 29.82 4.52
CA HIS A 392 -16.52 30.12 3.14
C HIS A 392 -16.25 28.83 2.36
N GLN A 393 -16.59 28.78 1.06
CA GLN A 393 -16.32 27.61 0.21
C GLN A 393 -14.84 27.19 0.24
N ARG A 394 -13.92 28.14 0.42
CA ARG A 394 -12.48 27.89 0.55
C ARG A 394 -12.15 26.94 1.70
N ASN A 395 -12.91 26.94 2.79
CA ASN A 395 -12.70 26.02 3.92
C ASN A 395 -12.70 24.55 3.47
N ILE A 396 -13.60 24.21 2.55
CA ILE A 396 -13.75 22.84 2.02
C ILE A 396 -12.58 22.50 1.09
N GLN A 397 -12.13 23.47 0.28
CA GLN A 397 -10.97 23.30 -0.61
C GLN A 397 -9.71 23.02 0.22
N ASP A 398 -9.47 23.80 1.28
CA ASP A 398 -8.31 23.61 2.15
C ASP A 398 -8.32 22.24 2.84
N VAL A 399 -9.50 21.77 3.26
CA VAL A 399 -9.67 20.41 3.82
C VAL A 399 -9.28 19.34 2.79
N LEU A 400 -9.73 19.48 1.54
CA LEU A 400 -9.39 18.55 0.46
C LEU A 400 -7.88 18.56 0.14
N GLU A 401 -7.32 19.77 -0.03
CA GLU A 401 -5.91 20.03 -0.34
C GLU A 401 -4.99 19.46 0.75
N LYS A 402 -5.41 19.55 2.02
CA LYS A 402 -4.70 18.95 3.17
C LYS A 402 -4.77 17.41 3.20
N GLY A 403 -5.61 16.80 2.38
CA GLY A 403 -5.71 15.35 2.23
C GLY A 403 -6.91 14.69 2.90
N PHE A 404 -7.85 15.47 3.43
CA PHE A 404 -9.08 14.95 4.04
C PHE A 404 -10.22 14.84 3.02
N ARG A 405 -11.24 14.03 3.31
CA ARG A 405 -12.26 13.60 2.35
C ARG A 405 -13.69 13.70 2.85
N ASN A 406 -13.93 13.98 4.14
CA ASN A 406 -15.28 14.19 4.67
C ASN A 406 -15.38 15.40 5.60
N LEU A 407 -16.61 15.92 5.71
CA LEU A 407 -17.02 16.89 6.71
C LEU A 407 -18.35 16.45 7.33
N ARG A 408 -18.34 16.24 8.65
CA ARG A 408 -19.54 15.94 9.42
C ARG A 408 -20.16 17.22 9.97
N LEU A 409 -21.27 17.62 9.36
CA LEU A 409 -22.04 18.83 9.62
C LEU A 409 -22.99 18.61 10.79
N ARG A 410 -22.51 18.91 12.01
CA ARG A 410 -23.29 18.75 13.23
C ARG A 410 -24.33 19.85 13.35
N SER A 411 -25.59 19.47 13.14
CA SER A 411 -26.71 20.39 13.04
C SER A 411 -27.52 20.38 14.33
N ARG A 412 -27.51 21.50 15.06
CA ARG A 412 -28.34 21.68 16.25
C ARG A 412 -29.80 21.97 15.86
N ALA A 413 -30.64 20.95 15.97
CA ALA A 413 -32.06 21.06 15.67
C ALA A 413 -32.85 21.79 16.78
N ASP A 414 -32.35 21.77 18.02
CA ASP A 414 -32.91 22.48 19.17
C ASP A 414 -32.82 24.01 19.09
N LEU A 415 -32.24 24.56 18.02
CA LEU A 415 -32.28 26.00 17.70
C LEU A 415 -33.55 26.42 16.95
N TYR A 416 -34.32 25.47 16.45
CA TYR A 416 -35.45 25.73 15.56
C TYR A 416 -36.72 25.08 16.14
N GLU A 417 -37.81 25.83 16.16
CA GLU A 417 -39.08 25.32 16.68
C GLU A 417 -39.90 24.60 15.60
N ALA A 418 -40.50 23.46 15.99
CA ALA A 418 -41.50 22.78 15.20
C ALA A 418 -42.72 23.70 14.95
N PRO A 419 -43.43 23.60 13.79
CA PRO A 419 -43.38 22.51 12.81
C PRO A 419 -42.34 22.70 11.68
N TYR A 420 -41.28 23.49 11.90
CA TYR A 420 -40.16 23.66 10.95
C TYR A 420 -40.56 24.23 9.58
N ASN A 421 -41.53 25.14 9.58
CA ASN A 421 -41.99 25.87 8.40
C ASN A 421 -41.79 27.40 8.56
N ASN A 422 -41.01 27.81 9.55
CA ASN A 422 -40.73 29.21 9.83
C ASN A 422 -39.49 29.71 9.05
N THR A 423 -39.31 31.04 9.06
CA THR A 423 -38.22 31.71 8.34
C THR A 423 -36.84 31.27 8.82
N GLN A 424 -36.66 31.03 10.12
CA GLN A 424 -35.36 30.62 10.68
C GLN A 424 -34.96 29.22 10.19
N PHE A 425 -35.90 28.29 10.15
CA PHE A 425 -35.64 26.94 9.62
C PHE A 425 -35.43 26.94 8.11
N SER A 426 -36.17 27.78 7.38
CA SER A 426 -35.96 27.97 5.93
C SER A 426 -34.56 28.53 5.63
N TRP A 427 -34.09 29.49 6.45
CA TRP A 427 -32.73 30.01 6.39
C TRP A 427 -31.69 28.91 6.66
N PHE A 428 -31.91 28.07 7.67
CA PHE A 428 -31.06 26.93 7.97
C PHE A 428 -30.97 25.95 6.77
N LEU A 429 -32.10 25.54 6.20
CA LEU A 429 -32.15 24.64 5.05
C LEU A 429 -31.45 25.22 3.82
N GLY A 430 -31.62 26.52 3.57
CA GLY A 430 -30.94 27.23 2.49
C GLY A 430 -29.42 27.17 2.62
N ASN A 431 -28.89 27.52 3.80
CA ASN A 431 -27.45 27.48 4.03
C ASN A 431 -26.89 26.05 4.10
N LEU A 432 -27.63 25.10 4.68
CA LEU A 432 -27.27 23.69 4.65
C LEU A 432 -27.12 23.18 3.22
N THR A 433 -28.05 23.57 2.34
CA THR A 433 -28.01 23.22 0.92
C THR A 433 -26.76 23.79 0.24
N ILE A 434 -26.42 25.05 0.51
CA ILE A 434 -25.21 25.71 -0.02
C ILE A 434 -23.95 24.96 0.40
N VAL A 435 -23.77 24.69 1.70
CA VAL A 435 -22.59 23.98 2.22
C VAL A 435 -22.48 22.56 1.66
N VAL A 436 -23.61 21.86 1.52
CA VAL A 436 -23.67 20.53 0.89
C VAL A 436 -23.26 20.58 -0.57
N ASP A 437 -23.76 21.56 -1.33
CA ASP A 437 -23.42 21.74 -2.73
C ASP A 437 -21.94 22.08 -2.91
N ASP A 438 -21.38 22.93 -2.05
CA ASP A 438 -19.96 23.26 -2.06
C ASP A 438 -19.10 22.04 -1.73
N CYS A 439 -19.50 21.21 -0.76
CA CYS A 439 -18.85 19.94 -0.44
C CYS A 439 -18.81 19.00 -1.65
N ILE A 440 -19.98 18.76 -2.26
CA ILE A 440 -20.12 17.90 -3.44
C ILE A 440 -19.28 18.43 -4.61
N LYS A 441 -19.34 19.75 -4.87
CA LYS A 441 -18.60 20.41 -5.95
C LYS A 441 -17.08 20.30 -5.78
N VAL A 442 -16.58 20.44 -4.55
CA VAL A 442 -15.14 20.32 -4.25
C VAL A 442 -14.71 18.85 -4.22
N GLY A 443 -15.62 17.91 -3.93
CA GLY A 443 -15.31 16.48 -3.81
C GLY A 443 -14.98 16.04 -2.38
N VAL A 444 -15.55 16.73 -1.39
CA VAL A 444 -15.54 16.35 0.03
C VAL A 444 -16.92 15.82 0.39
N VAL A 445 -16.98 14.66 1.06
CA VAL A 445 -18.21 13.97 1.45
C VAL A 445 -18.90 14.71 2.61
N PRO A 446 -20.09 15.31 2.40
CA PRO A 446 -20.86 15.90 3.50
C PRO A 446 -21.66 14.83 4.24
N ILE A 447 -21.61 14.85 5.57
CA ILE A 447 -22.40 13.97 6.43
C ILE A 447 -23.22 14.86 7.36
N ILE A 448 -24.53 14.89 7.20
CA ILE A 448 -25.40 15.69 8.06
C ILE A 448 -25.73 14.88 9.30
N SER A 449 -25.54 15.46 10.48
CA SER A 449 -25.93 14.82 11.73
C SER A 449 -26.86 15.69 12.56
N TRP A 450 -27.77 15.04 13.28
CA TRP A 450 -28.77 15.70 14.11
C TRP A 450 -28.31 15.78 15.57
N VAL A 451 -28.57 16.92 16.24
CA VAL A 451 -28.33 17.13 17.67
C VAL A 451 -29.54 17.84 18.26
N HIS A 452 -30.11 17.30 19.34
CA HIS A 452 -31.12 17.99 20.14
C HIS A 452 -31.08 17.52 21.59
N HIS A 453 -30.31 18.22 22.43
CA HIS A 453 -29.96 17.78 23.79
C HIS A 453 -31.18 17.36 24.63
N LYS A 454 -32.25 18.17 24.66
CA LYS A 454 -33.47 17.87 25.43
C LYS A 454 -34.21 16.63 24.90
N ALA A 455 -34.47 16.55 23.61
CA ALA A 455 -35.17 15.42 22.99
C ALA A 455 -34.41 14.10 23.17
N GLU A 456 -33.08 14.11 23.08
CA GLU A 456 -32.25 12.93 23.33
C GLU A 456 -32.35 12.44 24.78
N ALA A 457 -32.40 13.37 25.74
CA ALA A 457 -32.42 13.09 27.18
C ALA A 457 -33.80 12.67 27.73
N PHE A 458 -34.91 13.17 27.16
CA PHE A 458 -36.27 12.89 27.65
C PHE A 458 -37.10 11.99 26.72
N ALA A 459 -36.87 12.08 25.41
CA ALA A 459 -37.54 11.30 24.37
C ALA A 459 -39.07 11.20 24.56
N THR A 460 -39.74 12.36 24.64
CA THR A 460 -41.21 12.40 24.69
C THR A 460 -41.81 12.08 23.31
N GLU A 461 -43.10 11.77 23.27
CA GLU A 461 -43.79 11.52 22.00
C GLU A 461 -43.77 12.74 21.07
N GLN A 462 -43.88 13.95 21.63
CA GLN A 462 -43.76 15.18 20.84
C GLN A 462 -42.34 15.36 20.30
N ASP A 463 -41.31 15.00 21.08
CA ASP A 463 -39.92 15.03 20.60
C ASP A 463 -39.71 14.06 19.44
N ARG A 464 -40.35 12.87 19.47
CA ARG A 464 -40.35 11.92 18.35
C ARG A 464 -40.94 12.54 17.10
N ILE A 465 -42.15 13.10 17.21
CA ILE A 465 -42.84 13.76 16.09
C ILE A 465 -41.96 14.89 15.51
N ASN A 466 -41.35 15.69 16.37
CA ASN A 466 -40.45 16.77 15.98
C ASN A 466 -39.17 16.23 15.30
N TYR A 467 -38.58 15.16 15.80
CA TYR A 467 -37.41 14.50 15.20
C TYR A 467 -37.72 14.00 13.78
N ILE A 468 -38.85 13.30 13.61
CA ILE A 468 -39.31 12.81 12.30
C ILE A 468 -39.57 13.97 11.34
N THR A 469 -40.28 15.00 11.81
CA THR A 469 -40.65 16.16 10.98
C THR A 469 -39.40 16.91 10.49
N TRP A 470 -38.40 17.08 11.37
CA TRP A 470 -37.13 17.71 11.02
C TRP A 470 -36.39 16.93 9.91
N TRP A 471 -36.23 15.62 10.09
CA TRP A 471 -35.54 14.78 9.10
C TRP A 471 -36.30 14.71 7.78
N LYS A 472 -37.65 14.67 7.82
CA LYS A 472 -38.48 14.72 6.62
C LYS A 472 -38.27 16.01 5.83
N ALA A 473 -38.15 17.15 6.51
CA ALA A 473 -37.90 18.44 5.86
C ALA A 473 -36.48 18.52 5.25
N VAL A 474 -35.45 18.09 6.00
CA VAL A 474 -34.06 18.04 5.49
C VAL A 474 -33.94 17.07 4.31
N ALA A 475 -34.47 15.85 4.44
CA ALA A 475 -34.45 14.84 3.39
C ALA A 475 -35.19 15.32 2.14
N SER A 476 -36.38 15.92 2.29
CA SER A 476 -37.16 16.45 1.16
C SER A 476 -36.41 17.55 0.40
N THR A 477 -35.74 18.45 1.14
CA THR A 477 -34.94 19.55 0.56
C THR A 477 -33.74 19.01 -0.22
N LEU A 478 -33.08 17.98 0.30
CA LEU A 478 -31.84 17.43 -0.28
C LEU A 478 -32.08 16.17 -1.12
N LYS A 479 -33.34 15.84 -1.45
CA LYS A 479 -33.73 14.54 -2.03
C LYS A 479 -33.00 14.15 -3.32
N ASN A 480 -32.61 15.14 -4.12
CA ASN A 480 -31.93 14.93 -5.40
C ASN A 480 -30.41 15.18 -5.35
N LYS A 481 -29.87 15.55 -4.18
CA LYS A 481 -28.43 15.79 -4.00
C LYS A 481 -27.64 14.49 -4.08
N SER A 482 -26.37 14.60 -4.45
CA SER A 482 -25.43 13.49 -4.69
C SER A 482 -25.60 12.30 -3.76
N TYR A 483 -25.47 11.06 -4.24
CA TYR A 483 -25.41 9.87 -3.36
C TYR A 483 -24.23 9.88 -2.39
N THR A 484 -23.21 10.73 -2.63
CA THR A 484 -22.10 10.96 -1.69
C THR A 484 -22.54 11.68 -0.42
N LEU A 485 -23.68 12.36 -0.39
CA LEU A 485 -24.24 12.95 0.83
C LEU A 485 -24.85 11.85 1.70
N GLY A 486 -24.38 11.74 2.95
CA GLY A 486 -24.88 10.80 3.95
C GLY A 486 -25.68 11.46 5.07
N PHE A 487 -26.64 10.73 5.63
CA PHE A 487 -27.44 11.17 6.79
C PHE A 487 -27.10 10.34 8.01
N ASN A 488 -26.53 10.98 9.02
CA ASN A 488 -26.16 10.39 10.28
C ASN A 488 -27.23 10.71 11.33
N LEU A 489 -28.12 9.75 11.56
CA LEU A 489 -29.46 9.96 12.13
C LEU A 489 -29.46 10.63 13.52
N PHE A 490 -28.39 10.44 14.29
CA PHE A 490 -28.09 11.14 15.55
C PHE A 490 -26.61 11.40 15.64
N THR A 491 -26.14 12.51 16.21
CA THR A 491 -24.70 12.78 16.33
C THR A 491 -24.05 11.95 17.43
N GLU A 492 -24.61 12.03 18.63
CA GLU A 492 -24.34 11.17 19.77
C GLU A 492 -25.55 11.29 20.67
N LEU A 493 -25.99 10.19 21.31
CA LEU A 493 -27.09 10.30 22.25
C LEU A 493 -26.58 10.89 23.57
N GLY A 494 -26.85 12.16 23.77
CA GLY A 494 -26.55 12.89 24.99
C GLY A 494 -27.44 12.47 26.16
N LEU A 495 -26.95 12.72 27.38
CA LEU A 495 -27.74 12.68 28.62
C LEU A 495 -27.89 14.11 29.19
N ASP A 496 -27.63 15.12 28.36
CA ASP A 496 -27.55 16.50 28.79
C ASP A 496 -28.97 17.01 29.10
N GLY A 497 -29.20 17.36 30.37
CA GLY A 497 -30.47 17.93 30.83
C GLY A 497 -31.39 16.98 31.59
N CYS A 498 -31.15 15.65 31.63
CA CYS A 498 -31.96 14.71 32.43
C CYS A 498 -31.53 14.59 33.91
N GLY A 499 -30.46 15.28 34.33
CA GLY A 499 -29.95 15.24 35.70
C GLY A 499 -29.65 13.81 36.16
N ASN A 500 -30.28 13.38 37.26
CA ASN A 500 -30.13 12.02 37.79
C ASN A 500 -31.17 11.02 37.24
N ASN A 501 -32.18 11.45 36.47
CA ASN A 501 -33.22 10.57 35.95
C ASN A 501 -33.23 10.51 34.42
N CYS A 502 -32.29 9.74 33.89
CA CYS A 502 -32.09 9.59 32.44
C CYS A 502 -32.73 8.32 31.85
N SER A 503 -33.57 7.62 32.63
CA SER A 503 -34.24 6.37 32.21
C SER A 503 -35.14 6.54 30.97
N GLY A 504 -35.64 7.75 30.75
CA GLY A 504 -36.44 8.11 29.58
C GLY A 504 -35.64 8.40 28.30
N SER A 505 -34.32 8.61 28.41
CA SER A 505 -33.45 9.01 27.30
C SER A 505 -33.35 7.93 26.21
N LEU A 506 -33.05 8.35 24.97
CA LEU A 506 -32.82 7.40 23.88
C LEU A 506 -31.60 6.49 24.13
N ARG A 507 -30.62 6.97 24.90
CA ARG A 507 -29.43 6.20 25.26
C ARG A 507 -29.74 5.04 26.21
N GLU A 508 -30.52 5.29 27.26
CA GLU A 508 -30.87 4.28 28.27
C GLU A 508 -32.08 3.44 27.84
N ASN A 509 -32.98 3.99 27.00
CA ASN A 509 -34.16 3.31 26.49
C ASN A 509 -33.99 2.90 25.02
N THR A 510 -33.31 1.76 24.81
CA THR A 510 -33.05 1.19 23.48
C THR A 510 -34.33 0.91 22.68
N THR A 511 -35.46 0.61 23.33
CA THR A 511 -36.74 0.40 22.65
C THR A 511 -37.21 1.67 21.95
N LYS A 512 -37.23 2.80 22.66
CA LYS A 512 -37.57 4.12 22.07
C LYS A 512 -36.59 4.51 20.96
N TYR A 513 -35.29 4.31 21.19
CA TYR A 513 -34.28 4.55 20.16
C TYR A 513 -34.56 3.76 18.87
N ASN A 514 -34.84 2.46 18.98
CA ASN A 514 -35.12 1.62 17.82
C ASN A 514 -36.43 2.00 17.13
N GLU A 515 -37.45 2.39 17.89
CA GLU A 515 -38.71 2.92 17.36
C GLU A 515 -38.50 4.19 16.52
N TRP A 516 -37.83 5.20 17.09
CA TRP A 516 -37.53 6.46 16.41
C TRP A 516 -36.66 6.22 15.17
N THR A 517 -35.64 5.37 15.29
CA THR A 517 -34.70 5.08 14.20
C THR A 517 -35.38 4.33 13.05
N LYS A 518 -36.26 3.36 13.36
CA LYS A 518 -37.03 2.64 12.34
C LYS A 518 -37.96 3.58 11.59
N GLU A 519 -38.65 4.45 12.31
CA GLU A 519 -39.61 5.36 11.72
C GLU A 519 -38.94 6.45 10.88
N VAL A 520 -37.89 7.09 11.39
CA VAL A 520 -37.17 8.13 10.63
C VAL A 520 -36.54 7.56 9.37
N THR A 521 -36.05 6.32 9.43
CA THR A 521 -35.53 5.61 8.25
C THR A 521 -36.62 5.49 7.21
N ARG A 522 -37.81 5.00 7.59
CA ARG A 522 -38.96 4.89 6.68
C ARG A 522 -39.33 6.23 6.07
N GLU A 523 -39.49 7.26 6.90
CA GLU A 523 -39.91 8.60 6.46
C GLU A 523 -38.88 9.26 5.52
N ILE A 524 -37.58 9.10 5.78
CA ILE A 524 -36.53 9.57 4.87
C ILE A 524 -36.63 8.83 3.53
N ARG A 525 -36.82 7.50 3.53
CA ARG A 525 -36.95 6.71 2.29
C ARG A 525 -38.19 7.13 1.49
N GLU A 526 -39.31 7.41 2.16
CA GLU A 526 -40.58 7.84 1.54
C GLU A 526 -40.50 9.20 0.85
N THR A 527 -39.55 10.07 1.22
CA THR A 527 -39.32 11.34 0.49
C THR A 527 -38.88 11.14 -0.98
N GLY A 528 -38.46 9.92 -1.34
CA GLY A 528 -38.16 9.53 -2.72
C GLY A 528 -36.87 10.16 -3.28
N GLY A 529 -36.77 10.21 -4.61
CA GLY A 529 -35.55 10.65 -5.30
C GLY A 529 -34.35 9.77 -4.93
N LYS A 530 -33.20 10.40 -4.67
CA LYS A 530 -31.99 9.68 -4.25
C LYS A 530 -32.06 9.19 -2.81
N ASN A 531 -32.97 9.72 -1.98
CA ASN A 531 -33.10 9.26 -0.60
C ASN A 531 -33.53 7.80 -0.49
N GLY A 532 -34.19 7.23 -1.51
CA GLY A 532 -34.52 5.80 -1.54
C GLY A 532 -33.30 4.86 -1.53
N LYS A 533 -32.11 5.37 -1.89
CA LYS A 533 -30.85 4.61 -1.91
C LYS A 533 -29.66 5.39 -1.33
N ARG A 534 -29.93 6.42 -0.52
CA ARG A 534 -28.90 7.24 0.14
C ARG A 534 -28.32 6.49 1.35
N ILE A 535 -27.03 6.66 1.62
CA ILE A 535 -26.44 6.12 2.85
C ILE A 535 -27.06 6.76 4.09
N LEU A 536 -27.68 5.93 4.93
CA LEU A 536 -28.11 6.29 6.28
C LEU A 536 -27.14 5.65 7.29
N ILE A 537 -26.71 6.44 8.27
CA ILE A 537 -25.72 6.05 9.27
C ILE A 537 -26.42 5.99 10.64
N LEU A 538 -26.49 4.79 11.20
CA LEU A 538 -27.12 4.48 12.48
C LEU A 538 -26.15 4.75 13.62
N ALA A 539 -26.53 5.62 14.57
CA ALA A 539 -25.64 5.97 15.67
C ALA A 539 -25.73 5.00 16.84
N SER A 540 -24.59 4.59 17.40
CA SER A 540 -24.58 3.73 18.59
C SER A 540 -25.32 4.37 19.78
N PRO A 541 -26.32 3.69 20.37
CA PRO A 541 -27.06 4.24 21.50
C PRO A 541 -26.20 4.47 22.74
N GLU A 542 -25.15 3.67 22.94
CA GLU A 542 -24.20 3.79 24.06
C GLU A 542 -22.94 4.58 23.71
N LYS A 543 -22.92 5.27 22.57
CA LYS A 543 -21.76 5.95 21.97
C LYS A 543 -20.66 5.00 21.48
N THR A 544 -20.25 3.97 22.23
CA THR A 544 -19.14 3.07 21.84
C THR A 544 -19.57 2.00 20.83
N GLY A 545 -18.61 1.26 20.24
CA GLY A 545 -18.90 0.17 19.31
C GLY A 545 -19.79 -0.92 19.92
N LYS A 546 -19.67 -1.18 21.23
CA LYS A 546 -20.53 -2.15 21.96
C LYS A 546 -22.03 -1.85 21.79
N GLY A 547 -22.41 -0.58 21.84
CA GLY A 547 -23.81 -0.17 21.75
C GLY A 547 -24.45 -0.49 20.40
N LEU A 548 -23.67 -0.69 19.34
CA LEU A 548 -24.18 -1.04 18.01
C LEU A 548 -24.98 -2.35 18.01
N HIS A 549 -24.61 -3.30 18.88
CA HIS A 549 -25.32 -4.58 19.01
C HIS A 549 -26.73 -4.44 19.61
N LYS A 550 -27.09 -3.27 20.14
CA LYS A 550 -28.42 -2.97 20.67
C LYS A 550 -29.40 -2.45 19.61
N ILE A 551 -28.89 -2.14 18.41
CA ILE A 551 -29.72 -1.69 17.28
C ILE A 551 -30.52 -2.88 16.75
N ASP A 552 -31.83 -2.71 16.63
CA ASP A 552 -32.71 -3.73 16.09
C ASP A 552 -32.33 -4.06 14.64
N LYS A 553 -31.98 -5.33 14.40
CA LYS A 553 -31.56 -5.81 13.08
C LYS A 553 -32.58 -5.55 11.97
N ARG A 554 -33.87 -5.49 12.31
CA ARG A 554 -34.96 -5.24 11.34
C ARG A 554 -34.86 -3.87 10.68
N ILE A 555 -34.11 -2.95 11.27
CA ILE A 555 -33.86 -1.61 10.72
C ILE A 555 -32.90 -1.67 9.52
N TYR A 556 -31.92 -2.57 9.55
CA TYR A 556 -30.84 -2.61 8.55
C TYR A 556 -30.77 -3.89 7.71
N GLU A 557 -31.35 -5.00 8.16
CA GLU A 557 -31.19 -6.30 7.48
C GLU A 557 -31.77 -6.33 6.05
N ASN A 558 -32.75 -5.47 5.77
CA ASN A 558 -33.40 -5.36 4.46
C ASN A 558 -33.09 -4.04 3.71
N ASP A 559 -32.15 -3.23 4.20
CA ASP A 559 -31.72 -1.99 3.54
C ASP A 559 -30.23 -2.05 3.21
N ALA A 560 -29.93 -2.19 1.91
CA ALA A 560 -28.57 -2.32 1.40
C ALA A 560 -27.72 -1.03 1.52
N PHE A 561 -28.30 0.09 1.95
CA PHE A 561 -27.67 1.41 2.02
C PHE A 561 -27.49 1.89 3.47
N MET A 562 -27.27 0.94 4.39
CA MET A 562 -27.05 1.19 5.80
C MET A 562 -25.57 1.13 6.19
N MET A 563 -25.18 2.08 7.04
CA MET A 563 -23.91 2.07 7.78
C MET A 563 -24.19 2.33 9.26
N ALA A 564 -23.19 2.11 10.09
CA ALA A 564 -23.27 2.40 11.52
C ALA A 564 -22.13 3.33 11.94
N GLU A 565 -22.39 4.18 12.93
CA GLU A 565 -21.37 4.98 13.57
C GLU A 565 -21.25 4.74 15.06
N TRP A 566 -20.06 5.03 15.57
CA TRP A 566 -19.78 5.03 16.99
C TRP A 566 -18.69 6.06 17.29
N HIS A 567 -18.56 6.42 18.55
CA HIS A 567 -17.59 7.36 19.08
C HIS A 567 -16.72 6.67 20.13
N THR A 568 -15.45 7.06 20.15
CA THR A 568 -14.54 6.83 21.29
C THR A 568 -13.54 7.96 21.33
N TYR A 569 -13.00 8.28 22.51
CA TYR A 569 -12.08 9.41 22.69
C TYR A 569 -12.58 10.74 22.07
N ALA A 570 -13.90 10.97 22.02
CA ALA A 570 -14.47 12.22 21.52
C ALA A 570 -14.12 13.46 22.38
N SER A 571 -13.66 13.20 23.62
CA SER A 571 -13.07 14.17 24.56
C SER A 571 -11.56 13.97 24.74
N GLY A 572 -10.95 13.14 23.89
CA GLY A 572 -9.57 12.70 24.01
C GLY A 572 -9.28 11.66 25.08
N PRO A 573 -8.02 11.20 25.12
CA PRO A 573 -7.49 10.38 26.20
C PRO A 573 -7.18 11.21 27.45
N ASN A 574 -6.97 10.56 28.60
CA ASN A 574 -6.61 11.24 29.85
C ASN A 574 -5.57 10.44 30.67
N LYS A 575 -5.05 11.01 31.76
CA LYS A 575 -4.06 10.35 32.64
C LYS A 575 -4.65 9.55 33.80
N GLU A 576 -5.96 9.27 33.76
CA GLU A 576 -6.64 8.51 34.80
C GLU A 576 -6.33 7.01 34.68
N SER A 577 -5.35 6.53 35.45
CA SER A 577 -4.95 5.12 35.47
C SER A 577 -6.14 4.21 35.81
N GLY A 578 -6.28 3.08 35.11
CA GLY A 578 -7.43 2.18 35.24
C GLY A 578 -8.67 2.65 34.48
N GLY A 579 -8.66 3.89 33.95
CA GLY A 579 -9.74 4.43 33.15
C GLY A 579 -9.73 3.90 31.71
N ALA A 580 -10.92 3.77 31.12
CA ALA A 580 -11.06 3.29 29.73
C ALA A 580 -10.38 4.20 28.69
N LYS A 581 -10.12 5.48 29.02
CA LYS A 581 -9.47 6.46 28.15
C LYS A 581 -8.01 6.74 28.52
N TYR A 582 -7.42 5.91 29.39
CA TYR A 582 -6.09 6.13 29.91
C TYR A 582 -5.02 6.17 28.80
N TRP A 583 -4.14 7.18 28.86
CA TRP A 583 -2.97 7.32 28.01
C TRP A 583 -1.86 8.14 28.68
N THR A 584 -0.63 7.66 28.57
CA THR A 584 0.57 8.37 28.99
C THR A 584 1.77 7.92 28.15
N GLY A 585 2.80 8.77 28.05
CA GLY A 585 4.02 8.48 27.29
C GLY A 585 3.76 8.15 25.81
N ASP A 586 4.12 6.94 25.39
CA ASP A 586 3.91 6.38 24.05
C ASP A 586 2.72 5.42 23.97
N GLY A 587 1.81 5.49 24.94
CA GLY A 587 0.78 4.49 25.14
C GLY A 587 1.40 3.26 25.78
N ILE A 588 1.66 3.32 27.09
CA ILE A 588 2.05 2.14 27.85
C ILE A 588 1.01 1.01 27.63
N PRO A 589 1.34 -0.28 27.85
CA PRO A 589 0.52 -1.41 27.38
C PRO A 589 -0.98 -1.30 27.66
N GLU A 590 -1.37 -0.78 28.82
CA GLU A 590 -2.76 -0.51 29.20
C GLU A 590 -3.48 0.45 28.23
N GLY A 591 -2.90 1.62 27.94
CA GLY A 591 -3.51 2.60 27.04
C GLY A 591 -3.65 2.09 25.61
N ARG A 592 -2.69 1.29 25.14
CA ARG A 592 -2.79 0.63 23.82
C ARG A 592 -3.85 -0.46 23.81
N ALA A 593 -3.95 -1.26 24.87
CA ALA A 593 -4.99 -2.27 25.01
C ALA A 593 -6.39 -1.65 25.03
N ASN A 594 -6.57 -0.49 25.68
CA ASN A 594 -7.82 0.26 25.66
C ASN A 594 -8.23 0.68 24.24
N VAL A 595 -7.29 1.22 23.46
CA VAL A 595 -7.51 1.55 22.05
C VAL A 595 -7.93 0.32 21.24
N GLN A 596 -7.20 -0.78 21.38
CA GLN A 596 -7.51 -2.04 20.68
C GLN A 596 -8.91 -2.55 21.02
N LYS A 597 -9.28 -2.55 22.31
CA LYS A 597 -10.60 -2.98 22.78
C LYS A 597 -11.73 -2.18 22.12
N PHE A 598 -11.62 -0.85 22.05
CA PHE A 598 -12.66 -0.04 21.41
C PHE A 598 -12.80 -0.33 19.90
N LEU A 599 -11.68 -0.55 19.21
CA LEU A 599 -11.70 -0.89 17.79
C LEU A 599 -12.30 -2.28 17.55
N GLU A 600 -11.97 -3.25 18.40
CA GLU A 600 -12.52 -4.60 18.36
C GLU A 600 -14.04 -4.61 18.48
N GLU A 601 -14.64 -3.75 19.33
CA GLU A 601 -16.09 -3.63 19.44
C GLU A 601 -16.77 -3.26 18.10
N GLY A 602 -16.23 -2.27 17.38
CA GLY A 602 -16.76 -1.88 16.06
C GLY A 602 -16.50 -2.92 14.96
N ILE A 603 -15.34 -3.59 15.01
CA ILE A 603 -14.98 -4.67 14.10
C ILE A 603 -15.87 -5.90 14.31
N ASP A 604 -16.15 -6.26 15.56
CA ASP A 604 -17.03 -7.38 15.91
C ASP A 604 -18.46 -7.15 15.40
N PHE A 605 -19.00 -5.95 15.60
CA PHE A 605 -20.28 -5.55 15.02
C PHE A 605 -20.30 -5.74 13.50
N THR A 606 -19.27 -5.24 12.81
CA THR A 606 -19.16 -5.36 11.34
C THR A 606 -19.12 -6.83 10.91
N LYS A 607 -18.38 -7.68 11.60
CA LYS A 607 -18.26 -9.11 11.29
C LYS A 607 -19.60 -9.84 11.41
N LYS A 608 -20.36 -9.54 12.47
CA LYS A 608 -21.64 -10.20 12.80
C LYS A 608 -22.81 -9.69 11.97
N SER A 609 -22.93 -8.37 11.80
CA SER A 609 -24.07 -7.74 11.11
C SER A 609 -23.89 -7.58 9.60
N LYS A 610 -22.63 -7.60 9.12
CA LYS A 610 -22.22 -7.17 7.76
C LYS A 610 -22.44 -5.68 7.45
N VAL A 611 -22.86 -4.89 8.44
CA VAL A 611 -22.97 -3.44 8.33
C VAL A 611 -21.62 -2.81 8.62
N LEU A 612 -21.12 -1.99 7.69
CA LEU A 612 -19.83 -1.32 7.83
C LEU A 612 -19.92 -0.14 8.79
N THR A 613 -18.82 0.12 9.50
CA THR A 613 -18.74 1.16 10.52
C THR A 613 -17.91 2.37 10.10
N TYR A 614 -18.21 3.51 10.73
CA TYR A 614 -17.52 4.79 10.65
C TYR A 614 -17.34 5.36 12.06
N LEU A 615 -16.16 5.91 12.37
CA LEU A 615 -15.90 6.54 13.68
C LEU A 615 -16.21 8.04 13.62
N GLY A 616 -17.39 8.43 14.11
CA GLY A 616 -17.95 9.77 13.89
C GLY A 616 -17.25 10.92 14.60
N ALA A 617 -16.50 10.64 15.66
CA ALA A 617 -15.71 11.62 16.39
C ALA A 617 -14.64 10.97 17.27
N TRP A 618 -13.42 11.50 17.18
CA TRP A 618 -12.36 11.33 18.16
C TRP A 618 -11.45 12.56 18.15
N MET A 619 -10.63 12.74 19.18
CA MET A 619 -9.61 13.79 19.19
C MET A 619 -8.37 13.36 19.99
N PRO A 620 -7.17 13.87 19.65
CA PRO A 620 -5.95 13.45 20.31
C PRO A 620 -5.67 14.19 21.62
N THR A 621 -6.40 15.28 21.90
CA THR A 621 -6.23 16.12 23.07
C THR A 621 -7.28 15.87 24.12
N ASP A 622 -6.84 15.87 25.37
CA ASP A 622 -7.71 15.91 26.53
C ASP A 622 -8.35 17.29 26.66
N ASN A 623 -9.62 17.40 26.27
CA ASN A 623 -10.34 18.65 26.33
C ASN A 623 -11.10 18.86 27.65
N LYS A 624 -10.99 17.92 28.61
CA LYS A 624 -11.59 18.06 29.94
C LYS A 624 -10.60 18.70 30.90
N ASP A 625 -9.41 18.11 31.04
CA ASP A 625 -8.43 18.48 32.06
C ASP A 625 -7.06 18.90 31.49
N GLY A 626 -6.81 18.76 30.19
CA GLY A 626 -5.53 19.17 29.59
C GLY A 626 -4.34 18.42 30.19
N SER A 627 -4.50 17.15 30.56
CA SER A 627 -3.48 16.43 31.33
C SER A 627 -2.27 15.98 30.49
N LEU A 628 -2.41 15.90 29.16
CA LEU A 628 -1.38 15.40 28.24
C LEU A 628 -0.41 16.48 27.76
N THR A 629 0.85 16.08 27.57
CA THR A 629 1.90 16.88 26.93
C THR A 629 1.80 16.81 25.39
N GLN A 630 2.44 17.73 24.69
CA GLN A 630 2.55 17.73 23.22
C GLN A 630 2.95 16.37 22.65
N THR A 631 3.99 15.76 23.23
CA THR A 631 4.51 14.45 22.79
C THR A 631 3.48 13.34 22.98
N GLU A 632 2.74 13.35 24.09
CA GLU A 632 1.71 12.34 24.38
C GLU A 632 0.52 12.45 23.43
N VAL A 633 0.09 13.68 23.12
CA VAL A 633 -0.96 13.97 22.13
C VAL A 633 -0.54 13.49 20.74
N ILE A 634 0.70 13.77 20.32
CA ILE A 634 1.25 13.26 19.05
C ILE A 634 1.28 11.72 19.05
N ASN A 635 1.80 11.10 20.11
CA ASN A 635 1.91 9.66 20.20
C ASN A 635 0.54 8.97 20.12
N PHE A 636 -0.45 9.51 20.84
CA PHE A 636 -1.81 9.02 20.78
C PHE A 636 -2.40 9.18 19.37
N GLY A 637 -2.31 10.39 18.80
CA GLY A 637 -2.84 10.69 17.47
C GLY A 637 -2.27 9.76 16.40
N ARG A 638 -0.95 9.54 16.40
CA ARG A 638 -0.27 8.60 15.49
C ARG A 638 -0.73 7.17 15.69
N TYR A 639 -0.73 6.69 16.93
CA TYR A 639 -1.10 5.31 17.24
C TYR A 639 -2.56 5.03 16.88
N PHE A 640 -3.48 5.88 17.33
CA PHE A 640 -4.91 5.72 17.12
C PHE A 640 -5.28 5.78 15.64
N ALA A 641 -4.76 6.76 14.88
CA ALA A 641 -4.96 6.84 13.43
C ALA A 641 -4.36 5.63 12.70
N GLY A 642 -3.21 5.14 13.14
CA GLY A 642 -2.56 3.94 12.60
C GLY A 642 -3.40 2.66 12.81
N GLU A 643 -3.99 2.48 13.98
CA GLU A 643 -4.87 1.34 14.26
C GLU A 643 -6.19 1.44 13.46
N LEU A 644 -6.77 2.63 13.34
CA LEU A 644 -7.95 2.85 12.48
C LEU A 644 -7.66 2.52 11.01
N LYS A 645 -6.49 2.90 10.51
CA LYS A 645 -6.03 2.57 9.16
C LYS A 645 -5.88 1.07 8.95
N LYS A 646 -5.28 0.35 9.91
CA LYS A 646 -5.18 -1.13 9.87
C LYS A 646 -6.56 -1.78 9.86
N ALA A 647 -7.49 -1.26 10.65
CA ALA A 647 -8.87 -1.72 10.72
C ALA A 647 -9.72 -1.32 9.51
N LYS A 648 -9.22 -0.43 8.63
CA LYS A 648 -9.94 0.16 7.49
C LYS A 648 -11.24 0.87 7.90
N ILE A 649 -11.24 1.51 9.08
CA ILE A 649 -12.38 2.25 9.59
C ILE A 649 -12.21 3.74 9.24
N PRO A 650 -13.10 4.36 8.45
CA PRO A 650 -13.08 5.80 8.21
C PRO A 650 -13.46 6.57 9.47
N TRP A 651 -13.06 7.84 9.54
CA TRP A 651 -13.21 8.61 10.79
C TRP A 651 -13.27 10.12 10.60
N SER A 652 -13.71 10.83 11.64
CA SER A 652 -13.63 12.30 11.72
C SER A 652 -13.01 12.79 13.03
N LEU A 653 -12.14 13.80 12.93
CA LEU A 653 -11.56 14.52 14.06
C LEU A 653 -12.53 15.57 14.62
N ASN A 654 -12.59 15.66 15.94
CA ASN A 654 -13.39 16.65 16.68
C ASN A 654 -12.45 17.75 17.21
N VAL A 655 -12.45 18.98 16.71
CA VAL A 655 -13.24 19.58 15.60
C VAL A 655 -12.31 20.31 14.64
N LEU A 656 -12.78 20.64 13.44
CA LEU A 656 -12.01 21.41 12.45
C LEU A 656 -11.40 22.70 13.05
N ASP A 657 -12.16 23.43 13.86
CA ASP A 657 -11.73 24.71 14.46
C ASP A 657 -10.53 24.57 15.42
N SER A 658 -10.21 23.36 15.88
CA SER A 658 -8.98 23.10 16.66
C SER A 658 -7.72 23.06 15.79
N TYR A 659 -7.86 23.11 14.48
CA TYR A 659 -6.76 23.00 13.52
C TYR A 659 -6.77 24.10 12.46
N TYR A 660 -7.90 24.79 12.30
CA TYR A 660 -8.16 25.66 11.17
C TYR A 660 -9.03 26.85 11.59
N ASP A 661 -8.65 28.06 11.18
CA ASP A 661 -9.45 29.27 11.35
C ASP A 661 -10.47 29.35 10.20
N THR A 662 -11.73 29.02 10.51
CA THR A 662 -12.82 29.00 9.53
C THR A 662 -13.00 30.37 8.85
N GLU A 663 -12.90 31.48 9.60
CA GLU A 663 -13.21 32.82 9.10
C GLU A 663 -12.09 33.35 8.19
N LYS A 664 -10.83 33.12 8.58
CA LYS A 664 -9.66 33.55 7.79
C LYS A 664 -9.26 32.59 6.68
N CYS A 665 -9.86 31.41 6.65
CA CYS A 665 -9.54 30.34 5.73
C CYS A 665 -8.06 29.87 5.80
N GLU A 666 -7.52 29.66 7.01
CA GLU A 666 -6.12 29.28 7.19
C GLU A 666 -5.92 28.17 8.23
N TRP A 667 -4.93 27.29 7.99
CA TRP A 667 -4.52 26.29 8.99
C TRP A 667 -3.81 26.99 10.14
N LEU A 668 -4.20 26.68 11.38
CA LEU A 668 -3.60 27.27 12.58
C LEU A 668 -2.15 26.77 12.74
N THR A 669 -1.18 27.68 12.69
CA THR A 669 0.26 27.37 12.89
C THR A 669 0.71 27.62 14.32
N ASP A 670 -0.02 28.46 15.05
CA ASP A 670 0.36 28.91 16.38
C ASP A 670 0.02 27.89 17.47
N ILE A 671 0.72 28.03 18.59
CA ILE A 671 0.48 27.23 19.79
C ILE A 671 -0.88 27.65 20.39
N GLN A 672 -1.76 26.67 20.57
CA GLN A 672 -3.08 26.85 21.15
C GLN A 672 -3.06 26.54 22.65
N ASP A 673 -3.87 27.26 23.43
CA ASP A 673 -4.13 26.93 24.82
C ASP A 673 -5.36 26.03 24.92
N ILE A 674 -5.16 24.77 25.29
CA ILE A 674 -6.21 23.79 25.50
C ILE A 674 -6.21 23.43 26.99
N LYS A 675 -7.17 23.97 27.74
CA LYS A 675 -7.34 23.72 29.19
C LYS A 675 -6.07 24.01 30.01
N GLY A 676 -5.35 25.08 29.69
CA GLY A 676 -4.12 25.48 30.38
C GLY A 676 -2.86 24.81 29.82
N ARG A 677 -2.97 24.05 28.72
CA ARG A 677 -1.82 23.48 28.00
C ARG A 677 -1.59 24.16 26.67
N LYS A 678 -0.37 24.65 26.51
CA LYS A 678 0.18 25.14 25.25
C LYS A 678 0.54 23.97 24.33
N LEU A 679 -0.27 23.74 23.30
CA LEU A 679 -0.12 22.64 22.34
C LEU A 679 -0.04 23.17 20.90
N ASN A 680 0.89 22.64 20.11
CA ASN A 680 0.97 22.90 18.67
C ASN A 680 0.11 21.87 17.93
N MET A 681 -1.11 22.25 17.57
CA MET A 681 -2.06 21.36 16.90
C MET A 681 -1.75 21.12 15.43
N SER A 682 -1.04 22.04 14.74
CA SER A 682 -0.53 21.79 13.38
C SER A 682 0.40 20.58 13.38
N LEU A 683 1.34 20.55 14.32
CA LEU A 683 2.30 19.44 14.44
C LEU A 683 1.58 18.12 14.76
N VAL A 684 0.51 18.16 15.58
CA VAL A 684 -0.31 16.97 15.85
C VAL A 684 -0.97 16.47 14.57
N LEU A 685 -1.58 17.38 13.78
CA LEU A 685 -2.27 17.04 12.55
C LEU A 685 -1.32 16.49 11.48
N GLU A 686 -0.14 17.10 11.31
CA GLU A 686 0.92 16.64 10.40
C GLU A 686 1.36 15.21 10.73
N ASN A 687 1.51 14.90 12.03
CA ASN A 687 1.89 13.57 12.48
C ASN A 687 0.78 12.53 12.24
N ILE A 688 -0.49 12.92 12.34
CA ILE A 688 -1.61 12.05 11.96
C ILE A 688 -1.60 11.81 10.45
N LEU A 689 -1.41 12.85 9.64
CA LEU A 689 -1.37 12.77 8.17
C LEU A 689 -0.23 11.88 7.66
N ASP A 690 0.97 11.98 8.25
CA ASP A 690 2.12 11.11 7.96
C ASP A 690 1.77 9.61 8.06
N VAL A 691 1.04 9.23 9.12
CA VAL A 691 0.56 7.85 9.30
C VAL A 691 -0.50 7.48 8.27
N MET A 692 -1.35 8.42 7.87
CA MET A 692 -2.44 8.15 6.93
C MET A 692 -1.99 8.07 5.47
N GLN A 693 -0.99 8.84 5.06
CA GLN A 693 -0.49 8.89 3.68
C GLN A 693 0.56 7.80 3.36
N SER A 694 1.17 7.19 4.37
CA SER A 694 2.15 6.11 4.20
C SER A 694 1.46 4.78 3.87
N ASN A 695 1.46 4.29 2.61
CA ASN A 695 1.16 2.87 2.36
C ASN A 695 2.06 2.06 3.28
N VAL A 696 1.53 1.31 4.26
CA VAL A 696 2.35 0.85 5.39
C VAL A 696 3.36 -0.22 4.92
N THR A 697 4.47 0.22 4.37
CA THR A 697 5.79 -0.15 4.85
C THR A 697 6.15 0.81 5.99
N GLN A 698 6.95 0.27 6.89
CA GLN A 698 7.63 1.00 7.96
C GLN A 698 8.22 2.35 7.49
N PRO A 699 8.42 3.31 8.42
CA PRO A 699 8.68 4.72 8.09
C PRO A 699 9.77 4.88 7.03
N THR A 700 9.48 5.57 5.93
CA THR A 700 10.51 6.16 5.08
C THR A 700 11.13 7.33 5.83
N MET A 701 12.10 7.00 6.68
CA MET A 701 12.89 7.94 7.47
C MET A 701 13.94 8.63 6.60
N ASP A 702 13.53 9.69 5.90
CA ASP A 702 14.50 10.62 5.30
C ASP A 702 14.79 11.86 6.16
N SER A 703 14.18 11.93 7.35
CA SER A 703 14.59 12.86 8.41
C SER A 703 15.60 12.21 9.35
N PRO A 704 16.53 13.00 9.93
CA PRO A 704 17.44 12.53 10.98
C PRO A 704 16.70 11.82 12.10
N ILE A 705 17.25 10.70 12.57
CA ILE A 705 16.61 9.86 13.58
C ILE A 705 17.38 9.99 14.88
N TYR A 706 16.72 10.47 15.92
CA TYR A 706 17.31 10.47 17.25
C TYR A 706 17.37 9.06 17.84
N PRO A 707 18.32 8.78 18.75
CA PRO A 707 18.54 7.45 19.34
C PRO A 707 17.28 6.72 19.80
N LYS A 708 16.30 7.42 20.39
CA LYS A 708 15.04 6.80 20.86
C LYS A 708 14.15 6.32 19.72
N GLY A 709 14.08 7.12 18.65
CA GLY A 709 13.44 6.70 17.40
C GLY A 709 14.18 5.50 16.82
N TYR A 710 15.50 5.57 16.76
CA TYR A 710 16.32 4.50 16.19
C TYR A 710 16.16 3.17 16.94
N GLN A 711 16.15 3.17 18.29
CA GLN A 711 15.83 1.97 19.09
C GLN A 711 14.48 1.34 18.72
N SER A 712 13.47 2.18 18.45
CA SER A 712 12.13 1.73 18.08
C SER A 712 12.10 1.10 16.68
N ILE A 713 12.95 1.57 15.77
CA ILE A 713 13.09 1.01 14.42
C ILE A 713 13.89 -0.28 14.43
N ILE A 714 15.07 -0.30 15.06
CA ILE A 714 15.92 -1.49 15.03
C ILE A 714 15.28 -2.64 15.82
N GLY A 715 14.56 -2.36 16.90
CA GLY A 715 13.82 -3.36 17.68
C GLY A 715 14.67 -4.60 17.98
N HIS A 716 14.33 -5.73 17.37
CA HIS A 716 14.99 -7.01 17.58
C HIS A 716 15.40 -7.62 16.24
N GLY A 717 16.55 -8.30 16.19
CA GLY A 717 17.13 -8.74 14.92
C GLY A 717 18.17 -9.83 15.04
N PHE A 718 18.99 -9.96 13.99
CA PHE A 718 20.07 -10.93 13.92
C PHE A 718 21.41 -10.29 13.56
N ALA A 719 22.49 -10.88 14.06
CA ALA A 719 23.81 -10.70 13.49
C ALA A 719 24.05 -11.73 12.37
N THR A 720 24.72 -11.30 11.30
CA THR A 720 25.05 -12.16 10.15
C THR A 720 26.56 -12.43 10.06
N ASN A 721 26.91 -13.44 9.26
CA ASN A 721 28.30 -13.77 8.93
C ASN A 721 28.68 -13.42 7.49
N TRP A 722 27.77 -12.87 6.68
CA TRP A 722 27.99 -12.68 5.24
C TRP A 722 29.27 -11.91 4.92
N PHE A 723 29.63 -10.91 5.72
CA PHE A 723 30.84 -10.11 5.52
C PHE A 723 32.04 -10.57 6.36
N LYS A 724 32.04 -11.82 6.84
CA LYS A 724 33.20 -12.42 7.50
C LYS A 724 34.17 -13.09 6.54
N THR A 725 33.71 -13.59 5.41
CA THR A 725 34.55 -14.06 4.30
C THR A 725 33.80 -13.88 2.97
N PRO A 726 34.49 -13.77 1.82
CA PRO A 726 33.83 -13.66 0.52
C PRO A 726 32.89 -14.84 0.21
N GLU A 727 33.22 -16.06 0.65
CA GLU A 727 32.44 -17.28 0.39
C GLU A 727 31.09 -17.25 1.12
N LEU A 728 31.06 -16.69 2.33
CA LEU A 728 29.81 -16.57 3.10
C LEU A 728 28.86 -15.54 2.50
N LEU A 729 29.38 -14.56 1.76
CA LEU A 729 28.55 -13.58 1.04
C LEU A 729 27.88 -14.20 -0.19
N LEU A 730 28.46 -15.24 -0.79
CA LEU A 730 27.84 -15.93 -1.94
C LEU A 730 26.53 -16.64 -1.58
N LYS A 731 26.30 -16.91 -0.30
CA LYS A 731 25.05 -17.47 0.22
C LYS A 731 23.93 -16.44 0.37
N TYR A 732 24.22 -15.16 0.13
CA TYR A 732 23.25 -14.09 0.29
C TYR A 732 22.26 -14.07 -0.87
N HIS A 733 20.98 -13.99 -0.52
CA HIS A 733 19.87 -13.71 -1.43
C HIS A 733 18.99 -12.58 -0.87
N GLN A 734 18.42 -11.75 -1.75
CA GLN A 734 17.49 -10.68 -1.34
C GLN A 734 16.32 -11.23 -0.50
N ARG A 735 15.85 -12.45 -0.79
CA ARG A 735 14.80 -13.15 -0.04
C ARG A 735 15.15 -13.37 1.44
N ASN A 736 16.43 -13.50 1.80
CA ASN A 736 16.84 -13.64 3.21
C ASN A 736 16.34 -12.46 4.05
N ILE A 737 16.40 -11.24 3.50
CA ILE A 737 15.95 -10.02 4.18
C ILE A 737 14.43 -10.02 4.34
N GLN A 738 13.71 -10.44 3.30
CA GLN A 738 12.25 -10.54 3.31
C GLN A 738 11.78 -11.53 4.38
N ASP A 739 12.39 -12.71 4.45
CA ASP A 739 12.02 -13.74 5.42
C ASP A 739 12.30 -13.30 6.86
N VAL A 740 13.42 -12.59 7.10
CA VAL A 740 13.73 -11.97 8.40
C VAL A 740 12.64 -10.96 8.80
N PHE A 741 12.21 -10.11 7.86
CA PHE A 741 11.16 -9.12 8.11
C PHE A 741 9.80 -9.77 8.41
N GLU A 742 9.41 -10.75 7.59
CA GLU A 742 8.16 -11.50 7.72
C GLU A 742 8.09 -12.30 9.03
N LYS A 743 9.22 -12.83 9.51
CA LYS A 743 9.33 -13.51 10.80
C LYS A 743 9.21 -12.55 12.00
N GLY A 744 9.20 -11.24 11.77
CA GLY A 744 8.96 -10.21 12.79
C GLY A 744 10.21 -9.49 13.29
N PHE A 745 11.37 -9.73 12.67
CA PHE A 745 12.62 -9.06 13.03
C PHE A 745 12.82 -7.77 12.22
N ARG A 746 13.56 -6.81 12.78
CA ARG A 746 13.63 -5.42 12.29
C ARG A 746 15.05 -4.87 12.14
N ASN A 747 16.08 -5.60 12.55
CA ASN A 747 17.47 -5.23 12.27
C ASN A 747 18.31 -6.41 11.78
N LEU A 748 19.36 -6.08 11.01
CA LEU A 748 20.42 -7.00 10.62
C LEU A 748 21.78 -6.35 10.86
N ARG A 749 22.59 -6.94 11.74
CA ARG A 749 23.96 -6.50 12.02
C ARG A 749 24.95 -7.20 11.09
N LEU A 750 25.50 -6.43 10.16
CA LEU A 750 26.44 -6.84 9.12
C LEU A 750 27.88 -6.76 9.64
N ARG A 751 28.37 -7.87 10.20
CA ARG A 751 29.72 -7.95 10.78
C ARG A 751 30.79 -8.05 9.70
N SER A 752 31.53 -6.97 9.51
CA SER A 752 32.49 -6.82 8.41
C SER A 752 33.92 -7.00 8.89
N ARG A 753 34.58 -8.05 8.40
CA ARG A 753 36.01 -8.32 8.65
C ARG A 753 36.87 -7.39 7.79
N ALA A 754 37.38 -6.32 8.40
CA ALA A 754 38.23 -5.34 7.73
C ALA A 754 39.65 -5.87 7.49
N ASP A 755 40.14 -6.80 8.32
CA ASP A 755 41.43 -7.47 8.18
C ASP A 755 41.56 -8.38 6.95
N LEU A 756 40.48 -8.55 6.16
CA LEU A 756 40.53 -9.20 4.84
C LEU A 756 40.99 -8.26 3.71
N TYR A 757 41.10 -6.96 4.00
CA TYR A 757 41.38 -5.94 3.00
C TYR A 757 42.57 -5.08 3.45
N GLU A 758 43.45 -4.77 2.51
CA GLU A 758 44.65 -3.99 2.79
C GLU A 758 44.43 -2.50 2.51
N ALA A 759 44.94 -1.65 3.41
CA ALA A 759 45.05 -0.21 3.19
C ALA A 759 45.97 0.07 1.96
N PRO A 760 45.73 1.15 1.18
CA PRO A 760 44.82 2.27 1.44
C PRO A 760 43.36 2.03 0.97
N TYR A 761 42.93 0.78 0.81
CA TYR A 761 41.56 0.40 0.46
C TYR A 761 41.05 0.95 -0.88
N ASN A 762 41.97 1.20 -1.82
CA ASN A 762 41.67 1.60 -3.19
C ASN A 762 41.82 0.45 -4.20
N ASN A 763 41.86 -0.80 -3.70
CA ASN A 763 42.03 -1.98 -4.53
C ASN A 763 40.68 -2.60 -4.94
N THR A 764 40.74 -3.53 -5.90
CA THR A 764 39.57 -4.20 -6.47
C THR A 764 38.83 -5.06 -5.46
N LYS A 765 39.53 -5.74 -4.53
CA LYS A 765 38.90 -6.55 -3.48
C LYS A 765 38.04 -5.69 -2.55
N PHE A 766 38.55 -4.52 -2.14
CA PHE A 766 37.79 -3.60 -1.30
C PHE A 766 36.62 -2.93 -2.05
N SER A 767 36.83 -2.61 -3.33
CA SER A 767 35.74 -2.10 -4.19
C SER A 767 34.61 -3.12 -4.36
N TRP A 768 34.96 -4.40 -4.51
CA TRP A 768 33.99 -5.51 -4.53
C TRP A 768 33.23 -5.62 -3.21
N PHE A 769 33.93 -5.50 -2.07
CA PHE A 769 33.30 -5.48 -0.75
C PHE A 769 32.29 -4.33 -0.62
N LEU A 770 32.67 -3.10 -0.98
CA LEU A 770 31.80 -1.92 -0.92
C LEU A 770 30.57 -2.05 -1.83
N GLY A 771 30.75 -2.61 -3.03
CA GLY A 771 29.65 -2.87 -3.97
C GLY A 771 28.61 -3.81 -3.38
N ASN A 772 29.04 -4.95 -2.84
CA ASN A 772 28.12 -5.92 -2.24
C ASN A 772 27.52 -5.43 -0.92
N LEU A 773 28.29 -4.72 -0.10
CA LEU A 773 27.79 -4.08 1.11
C LEU A 773 26.65 -3.10 0.77
N THR A 774 26.82 -2.31 -0.30
CA THR A 774 25.79 -1.39 -0.78
C THR A 774 24.52 -2.11 -1.21
N ILE A 775 24.64 -3.23 -1.94
CA ILE A 775 23.50 -4.06 -2.37
C ILE A 775 22.72 -4.57 -1.15
N VAL A 776 23.40 -5.20 -0.19
CA VAL A 776 22.75 -5.76 1.01
C VAL A 776 22.08 -4.66 1.83
N VAL A 777 22.73 -3.50 1.98
CA VAL A 777 22.16 -2.32 2.66
C VAL A 777 20.90 -1.82 1.96
N ASP A 778 20.91 -1.71 0.63
CA ASP A 778 19.75 -1.26 -0.15
C ASP A 778 18.58 -2.23 -0.03
N ASP A 779 18.85 -3.54 -0.05
CA ASP A 779 17.84 -4.57 0.15
C ASP A 779 17.25 -4.54 1.56
N CYS A 780 18.07 -4.32 2.60
CA CYS A 780 17.61 -4.11 3.98
C CYS A 780 16.67 -2.91 4.07
N ILE A 781 17.09 -1.75 3.55
CA ILE A 781 16.31 -0.51 3.58
C ILE A 781 14.99 -0.67 2.82
N LYS A 782 15.02 -1.30 1.64
CA LYS A 782 13.85 -1.51 0.79
C LYS A 782 12.78 -2.38 1.46
N VAL A 783 13.20 -3.43 2.18
CA VAL A 783 12.29 -4.34 2.89
C VAL A 783 11.79 -3.73 4.21
N GLY A 784 12.54 -2.80 4.81
CA GLY A 784 12.23 -2.23 6.12
C GLY A 784 12.95 -2.93 7.28
N VAL A 785 14.11 -3.54 7.01
CA VAL A 785 15.02 -4.06 8.03
C VAL A 785 16.18 -3.07 8.16
N ALA A 786 16.48 -2.61 9.37
CA ALA A 786 17.56 -1.66 9.61
C ALA A 786 18.94 -2.34 9.52
N PRO A 787 19.81 -1.98 8.56
CA PRO A 787 21.16 -2.50 8.51
C PRO A 787 22.06 -1.78 9.53
N ILE A 788 22.85 -2.55 10.28
CA ILE A 788 23.87 -2.03 11.21
C ILE A 788 25.23 -2.58 10.76
N ILE A 789 26.09 -1.73 10.22
CA ILE A 789 27.42 -2.14 9.76
C ILE A 789 28.37 -2.10 10.93
N SER A 790 29.13 -3.17 11.16
CA SER A 790 30.14 -3.20 12.21
C SER A 790 31.52 -3.59 11.69
N TRP A 791 32.56 -3.04 12.32
CA TRP A 791 33.96 -3.27 11.95
C TRP A 791 34.59 -4.36 12.84
N VAL A 792 35.42 -5.23 12.25
CA VAL A 792 36.20 -6.24 12.95
C VAL A 792 37.62 -6.29 12.38
N HIS A 793 38.64 -6.18 13.22
CA HIS A 793 40.03 -6.42 12.82
C HIS A 793 40.85 -6.95 14.01
N HIS A 794 40.89 -8.28 14.17
CA HIS A 794 41.42 -8.96 15.36
C HIS A 794 42.81 -8.46 15.80
N LYS A 795 43.75 -8.33 14.85
CA LYS A 795 45.11 -7.88 15.15
C LYS A 795 45.16 -6.43 15.65
N ALA A 796 44.46 -5.51 15.00
CA ALA A 796 44.46 -4.09 15.34
C ALA A 796 43.75 -3.83 16.68
N GLU A 797 42.74 -4.62 17.00
CA GLU A 797 42.05 -4.56 18.29
C GLU A 797 42.95 -5.05 19.43
N ALA A 798 43.68 -6.15 19.23
CA ALA A 798 44.57 -6.76 20.22
C ALA A 798 45.93 -6.03 20.35
N PHE A 799 46.43 -5.42 19.27
CA PHE A 799 47.74 -4.76 19.20
C PHE A 799 47.66 -3.42 18.46
N ALA A 800 46.95 -2.46 19.04
CA ALA A 800 46.71 -1.17 18.40
C ALA A 800 47.99 -0.34 18.19
N THR A 801 48.46 -0.28 16.95
CA THR A 801 49.54 0.61 16.50
C THR A 801 48.99 1.91 15.90
N GLU A 802 49.86 2.91 15.74
CA GLU A 802 49.48 4.17 15.07
C GLU A 802 49.07 3.94 13.60
N GLN A 803 49.72 3.00 12.90
CA GLN A 803 49.33 2.67 11.53
C GLN A 803 47.95 2.00 11.48
N ASP A 804 47.62 1.16 12.47
CA ASP A 804 46.30 0.54 12.54
C ASP A 804 45.20 1.59 12.79
N ARG A 805 45.49 2.65 13.56
CA ARG A 805 44.59 3.79 13.76
C ARG A 805 44.27 4.49 12.44
N ILE A 806 45.30 4.79 11.66
CA ILE A 806 45.18 5.41 10.34
C ILE A 806 44.37 4.52 9.40
N ASN A 807 44.64 3.20 9.40
CA ASN A 807 43.93 2.23 8.59
C ASN A 807 42.46 2.09 9.01
N TYR A 808 42.16 2.11 10.31
CA TYR A 808 40.81 2.09 10.86
C TYR A 808 39.98 3.29 10.39
N ILE A 809 40.55 4.49 10.53
CA ILE A 809 39.92 5.74 10.09
C ILE A 809 39.69 5.74 8.57
N THR A 810 40.70 5.31 7.80
CA THR A 810 40.63 5.27 6.32
C THR A 810 39.52 4.32 5.85
N TRP A 811 39.39 3.15 6.50
CA TRP A 811 38.33 2.19 6.19
C TRP A 811 36.94 2.78 6.42
N TRP A 812 36.71 3.38 7.59
CA TRP A 812 35.42 3.99 7.92
C TRP A 812 35.09 5.18 7.01
N LYS A 813 36.09 6.00 6.65
CA LYS A 813 35.91 7.10 5.70
C LYS A 813 35.45 6.59 4.34
N ALA A 814 36.00 5.48 3.86
CA ALA A 814 35.60 4.88 2.58
C ALA A 814 34.18 4.29 2.63
N VAL A 815 33.83 3.55 3.69
CA VAL A 815 32.47 2.99 3.90
C VAL A 815 31.43 4.11 4.06
N ALA A 816 31.71 5.10 4.91
CA ALA A 816 30.84 6.23 5.15
C ALA A 816 30.62 7.06 3.88
N SER A 817 31.68 7.34 3.12
CA SER A 817 31.57 8.09 1.86
C SER A 817 30.72 7.37 0.83
N THR A 818 30.87 6.05 0.71
CA THR A 818 30.08 5.21 -0.21
C THR A 818 28.59 5.21 0.16
N LEU A 819 28.27 5.16 1.45
CA LEU A 819 26.90 5.06 1.95
C LEU A 819 26.31 6.41 2.41
N LYS A 820 26.96 7.53 2.09
CA LYS A 820 26.67 8.86 2.66
C LYS A 820 25.22 9.32 2.55
N ASN A 821 24.53 8.93 1.48
CA ASN A 821 23.16 9.35 1.17
C ASN A 821 22.10 8.28 1.46
N LYS A 822 22.51 7.11 1.97
CA LYS A 822 21.58 6.03 2.34
C LYS A 822 20.73 6.44 3.55
N SER A 823 19.53 5.88 3.65
CA SER A 823 18.51 6.16 4.69
C SER A 823 19.11 6.32 6.09
N TYR A 824 18.51 7.18 6.92
CA TYR A 824 18.92 7.31 8.31
C TYR A 824 18.70 6.01 9.12
N THR A 825 17.89 5.06 8.62
CA THR A 825 17.73 3.70 9.19
C THR A 825 19.03 2.89 9.21
N LEU A 826 20.03 3.25 8.38
CA LEU A 826 21.35 2.63 8.40
C LEU A 826 22.20 3.22 9.54
N GLY A 827 22.71 2.36 10.42
CA GLY A 827 23.61 2.74 11.51
C GLY A 827 25.03 2.18 11.37
N PHE A 828 26.00 2.89 11.94
CA PHE A 828 27.41 2.47 11.96
C PHE A 828 27.83 2.12 13.39
N ASN A 829 28.15 0.86 13.60
CA ASN A 829 28.68 0.36 14.86
C ASN A 829 30.20 0.27 14.77
N LEU A 830 30.85 1.23 15.41
CA LEU A 830 32.26 1.59 15.16
C LEU A 830 33.23 0.42 15.38
N PHE A 831 32.92 -0.47 16.32
CA PHE A 831 33.58 -1.77 16.50
C PHE A 831 32.52 -2.85 16.72
N THR A 832 32.81 -4.11 16.40
CA THR A 832 31.85 -5.20 16.65
C THR A 832 31.96 -5.72 18.08
N GLU A 833 33.16 -6.05 18.49
CA GLU A 833 33.54 -6.41 19.85
C GLU A 833 35.04 -6.19 19.92
N LEU A 834 35.55 -5.59 20.98
CA LEU A 834 36.99 -5.40 21.11
C LEU A 834 37.62 -6.72 21.54
N GLY A 835 38.12 -7.45 20.54
CA GLY A 835 38.76 -8.74 20.70
C GLY A 835 40.10 -8.64 21.42
N LEU A 836 40.48 -9.73 22.07
CA LEU A 836 41.83 -9.95 22.61
C LEU A 836 42.55 -11.06 21.82
N ASP A 837 42.07 -11.35 20.62
CA ASP A 837 42.53 -12.50 19.85
C ASP A 837 43.97 -12.25 19.38
N GLY A 838 44.88 -13.10 19.86
CA GLY A 838 46.29 -13.06 19.50
C GLY A 838 47.22 -12.35 20.49
N CYS A 839 46.73 -11.66 21.53
CA CYS A 839 47.61 -11.00 22.52
C CYS A 839 48.13 -11.90 23.65
N GLY A 840 47.70 -13.17 23.69
CA GLY A 840 48.15 -14.13 24.69
C GLY A 840 47.94 -13.60 26.11
N ASN A 841 49.02 -13.55 26.91
CA ASN A 841 48.99 -13.03 28.27
C ASN A 841 49.31 -11.52 28.38
N ASN A 842 49.68 -10.84 27.28
CA ASN A 842 50.05 -9.42 27.30
C ASN A 842 49.13 -8.57 26.41
N CYS A 843 47.93 -8.32 26.92
CA CYS A 843 46.89 -7.56 26.23
C CYS A 843 46.82 -6.08 26.63
N SER A 844 47.80 -5.58 27.40
CA SER A 844 47.84 -4.21 27.92
C SER A 844 47.83 -3.12 26.82
N GLY A 845 48.30 -3.47 25.62
CA GLY A 845 48.30 -2.58 24.45
C GLY A 845 47.03 -2.63 23.59
N SER A 846 46.09 -3.52 23.89
CA SER A 846 44.83 -3.67 23.15
C SER A 846 43.89 -2.48 23.35
N LEU A 847 42.98 -2.24 22.41
CA LEU A 847 41.94 -1.22 22.55
C LEU A 847 40.97 -1.53 23.70
N ARG A 848 40.84 -2.80 24.08
CA ARG A 848 40.00 -3.24 25.19
C ARG A 848 40.56 -2.86 26.55
N GLU A 849 41.86 -3.09 26.77
CA GLU A 849 42.52 -2.80 28.05
C GLU A 849 43.04 -1.35 28.12
N ASN A 850 43.37 -0.73 26.98
CA ASN A 850 43.84 0.65 26.89
C ASN A 850 42.73 1.60 26.41
N THR A 851 41.88 2.01 27.35
CA THR A 851 40.73 2.87 27.06
C THR A 851 41.11 4.26 26.53
N THR A 852 42.33 4.74 26.81
CA THR A 852 42.84 5.99 26.23
C THR A 852 42.97 5.88 24.72
N LYS A 853 43.64 4.82 24.23
CA LYS A 853 43.74 4.55 22.78
C LYS A 853 42.39 4.34 22.12
N TYR A 854 41.50 3.56 22.76
CA TYR A 854 40.13 3.38 22.28
C TYR A 854 39.41 4.72 22.10
N ASN A 855 39.46 5.60 23.11
CA ASN A 855 38.75 6.88 23.08
C ASN A 855 39.35 7.83 22.02
N GLU A 856 40.68 7.81 21.83
CA GLU A 856 41.35 8.53 20.76
C GLU A 856 40.85 8.08 19.38
N TRP A 857 40.91 6.78 19.08
CA TRP A 857 40.45 6.22 17.81
C TRP A 857 38.97 6.51 17.55
N THR A 858 38.14 6.36 18.59
CA THR A 858 36.69 6.54 18.50
C THR A 858 36.32 8.01 18.27
N LYS A 859 37.00 8.95 18.94
CA LYS A 859 36.79 10.39 18.76
C LYS A 859 37.16 10.81 17.34
N GLU A 860 38.27 10.34 16.82
CA GLU A 860 38.75 10.70 15.49
C GLU A 860 37.88 10.12 14.39
N VAL A 861 37.57 8.82 14.43
CA VAL A 861 36.71 8.21 13.41
C VAL A 861 35.31 8.81 13.40
N THR A 862 34.78 9.20 14.56
CA THR A 862 33.49 9.91 14.66
C THR A 862 33.53 11.20 13.87
N ARG A 863 34.57 12.03 14.09
CA ARG A 863 34.77 13.28 13.35
C ARG A 863 34.87 13.02 11.85
N GLU A 864 35.70 12.06 11.44
CA GLU A 864 35.93 11.76 10.02
C GLU A 864 34.67 11.24 9.31
N ILE A 865 33.86 10.40 9.98
CA ILE A 865 32.56 9.97 9.44
C ILE A 865 31.62 11.16 9.29
N ARG A 866 31.55 12.06 10.27
CA ARG A 866 30.70 13.26 10.19
C ARG A 866 31.14 14.19 9.04
N GLU A 867 32.44 14.36 8.83
CA GLU A 867 33.02 15.18 7.76
C GLU A 867 32.71 14.66 6.35
N THR A 868 32.40 13.37 6.17
CA THR A 868 31.94 12.86 4.86
C THR A 868 30.61 13.49 4.37
N GLY A 869 29.87 14.15 5.27
CA GLY A 869 28.69 14.93 4.93
C GLY A 869 27.47 14.11 4.54
N GLY A 870 26.53 14.73 3.81
CA GLY A 870 25.26 14.10 3.48
C GLY A 870 24.48 13.69 4.73
N LYS A 871 23.92 12.48 4.74
CA LYS A 871 23.19 11.96 5.90
C LYS A 871 24.12 11.51 7.03
N ASN A 872 25.41 11.31 6.77
CA ASN A 872 26.36 10.91 7.82
C ASN A 872 26.53 12.00 8.89
N GLY A 873 26.29 13.28 8.56
CA GLY A 873 26.30 14.37 9.54
C GLY A 873 25.29 14.20 10.69
N LYS A 874 24.25 13.38 10.50
CA LYS A 874 23.22 13.08 11.51
C LYS A 874 22.85 11.59 11.58
N ARG A 875 23.73 10.70 11.10
CA ARG A 875 23.53 9.24 11.12
C ARG A 875 23.82 8.70 12.51
N ILE A 876 23.07 7.70 12.95
CA ILE A 876 23.35 7.02 14.20
C ILE A 876 24.73 6.33 14.14
N LEU A 877 25.62 6.75 15.04
CA LEU A 877 26.88 6.05 15.34
C LEU A 877 26.73 5.32 16.67
N ILE A 878 27.19 4.08 16.71
CA ILE A 878 27.05 3.17 17.84
C ILE A 878 28.44 2.86 18.39
N LEU A 879 28.71 3.36 19.60
CA LEU A 879 29.97 3.23 20.33
C LEU A 879 30.04 1.86 21.01
N ALA A 880 31.05 1.06 20.70
CA ALA A 880 31.21 -0.27 21.31
C ALA A 880 31.88 -0.17 22.69
N SER A 881 31.43 -0.95 23.67
CA SER A 881 32.04 -0.97 25.00
C SER A 881 33.50 -1.46 24.99
N PRO A 882 34.48 -0.68 25.53
CA PRO A 882 35.89 -1.06 25.72
C PRO A 882 36.08 -2.47 26.28
N GLU A 883 35.32 -2.82 27.33
CA GLU A 883 35.45 -4.10 28.02
C GLU A 883 34.45 -5.16 27.54
N LYS A 884 33.85 -4.95 26.36
CA LYS A 884 32.79 -5.78 25.75
C LYS A 884 31.45 -5.75 26.50
N THR A 885 31.44 -5.67 27.82
CA THR A 885 30.25 -5.73 28.69
C THR A 885 29.67 -4.33 28.98
N GLY A 886 28.46 -4.26 29.57
CA GLY A 886 27.84 -2.98 29.96
C GLY A 886 28.72 -2.12 30.88
N LYS A 887 29.55 -2.72 31.74
CA LYS A 887 30.44 -2.00 32.67
C LYS A 887 31.42 -1.09 31.94
N GLY A 888 31.98 -1.57 30.84
CA GLY A 888 32.96 -0.83 30.04
C GLY A 888 32.38 0.43 29.40
N LEU A 889 31.05 0.56 29.28
CA LEU A 889 30.41 1.75 28.70
C LEU A 889 30.80 3.03 29.45
N HIS A 890 30.97 2.95 30.78
CA HIS A 890 31.37 4.10 31.60
C HIS A 890 32.81 4.57 31.36
N LYS A 891 33.61 3.79 30.62
CA LYS A 891 34.99 4.17 30.24
C LYS A 891 35.05 4.94 28.91
N ILE A 892 33.92 5.08 28.21
CA ILE A 892 33.82 5.90 27.00
C ILE A 892 33.89 7.37 27.40
N ASP A 893 34.81 8.10 26.80
CA ASP A 893 34.99 9.53 27.04
C ASP A 893 33.72 10.30 26.64
N LYS A 894 33.12 11.01 27.61
CA LYS A 894 31.90 11.78 27.41
C LYS A 894 32.00 12.80 26.28
N ARG A 895 33.19 13.34 26.01
CA ARG A 895 33.44 14.33 24.96
C ARG A 895 33.13 13.80 23.56
N ILE A 896 33.05 12.49 23.38
CA ILE A 896 32.70 11.84 22.11
C ILE A 896 31.20 11.99 21.82
N TYR A 897 30.35 11.95 22.85
CA TYR A 897 28.89 11.90 22.68
C TYR A 897 28.12 13.08 23.26
N GLU A 898 28.69 13.87 24.18
CA GLU A 898 27.96 14.94 24.89
C GLU A 898 27.46 16.05 23.95
N ASN A 899 28.14 16.25 22.81
CA ASN A 899 27.80 17.25 21.79
C ASN A 899 27.26 16.66 20.49
N ASP A 900 26.97 15.35 20.44
CA ASP A 900 26.39 14.69 19.27
C ASP A 900 25.09 13.96 19.64
N ALA A 901 23.96 14.54 19.20
CA ALA A 901 22.63 14.03 19.51
C ALA A 901 22.29 12.70 18.79
N PHE A 902 23.15 12.19 17.91
CA PHE A 902 22.95 10.99 17.09
C PHE A 902 23.86 9.83 17.53
N MET A 903 24.14 9.76 18.83
CA MET A 903 24.97 8.73 19.44
C MET A 903 24.15 7.66 20.17
N MET A 904 24.57 6.41 19.98
CA MET A 904 24.15 5.26 20.76
C MET A 904 25.37 4.50 21.24
N ALA A 905 25.19 3.59 22.19
CA ALA A 905 26.25 2.68 22.59
C ALA A 905 25.79 1.22 22.48
N GLU A 906 26.74 0.32 22.30
CA GLU A 906 26.47 -1.11 22.30
C GLU A 906 27.46 -1.88 23.15
N TRP A 907 26.97 -3.02 23.61
CA TRP A 907 27.67 -3.93 24.48
C TRP A 907 27.17 -5.34 24.19
N HIS A 908 27.97 -6.31 24.58
CA HIS A 908 27.70 -7.73 24.43
C HIS A 908 27.56 -8.39 25.79
N THR A 909 26.59 -9.29 25.91
CA THR A 909 26.53 -10.28 26.99
C THR A 909 25.98 -11.58 26.41
N TYR A 910 26.38 -12.71 27.00
CA TYR A 910 25.99 -14.04 26.52
C TYR A 910 26.18 -14.25 25.00
N ALA A 911 27.16 -13.58 24.38
CA ALA A 911 27.50 -13.76 22.96
C ALA A 911 28.00 -15.19 22.65
N SER A 912 28.38 -15.93 23.69
CA SER A 912 28.72 -17.37 23.68
C SER A 912 27.68 -18.24 24.40
N GLY A 913 26.54 -17.65 24.80
CA GLY A 913 25.51 -18.29 25.61
C GLY A 913 25.83 -18.43 27.10
N PRO A 914 24.84 -18.92 27.87
CA PRO A 914 24.99 -19.28 29.29
C PRO A 914 25.68 -20.65 29.47
N ASN A 915 26.12 -21.00 30.68
CA ASN A 915 26.77 -22.28 30.98
C ASN A 915 26.39 -22.83 32.38
N LYS A 916 26.75 -24.08 32.69
CA LYS A 916 26.47 -24.71 34.00
C LYS A 916 27.55 -24.48 35.08
N GLU A 917 28.45 -23.53 34.89
CA GLU A 917 29.54 -23.23 35.81
C GLU A 917 29.01 -22.41 37.01
N SER A 918 28.72 -23.08 38.12
CA SER A 918 28.21 -22.44 39.35
C SER A 918 29.19 -21.42 39.90
N GLY A 919 28.69 -20.28 40.39
CA GLY A 919 29.50 -19.12 40.77
C GLY A 919 29.98 -18.27 39.59
N GLY A 920 29.81 -18.75 38.35
CA GLY A 920 30.17 -18.05 37.14
C GLY A 920 29.15 -16.97 36.76
N ALA A 921 29.61 -15.88 36.16
CA ALA A 921 28.72 -14.79 35.76
C ALA A 921 27.70 -15.22 34.69
N LYS A 922 27.99 -16.25 33.89
CA LYS A 922 27.09 -16.79 32.85
C LYS A 922 26.25 -18.00 33.30
N TYR A 923 26.26 -18.29 34.59
CA TYR A 923 25.62 -19.48 35.14
C TYR A 923 24.11 -19.55 34.82
N TRP A 924 23.66 -20.72 34.35
CA TRP A 924 22.26 -21.04 34.12
C TRP A 924 22.02 -22.55 34.18
N THR A 925 20.98 -22.97 34.91
CA THR A 925 20.48 -24.35 34.96
C THR A 925 18.98 -24.35 35.22
N GLY A 926 18.29 -25.41 34.80
CA GLY A 926 16.84 -25.54 34.96
C GLY A 926 16.04 -24.41 34.30
N ASP A 927 15.27 -23.66 35.09
CA ASP A 927 14.50 -22.48 34.69
C ASP A 927 15.18 -21.15 35.06
N GLY A 928 16.49 -21.21 35.36
CA GLY A 928 17.23 -20.12 35.95
C GLY A 928 16.94 -20.07 37.45
N ILE A 929 17.51 -21.00 38.20
CA ILE A 929 17.51 -20.91 39.67
C ILE A 929 18.00 -19.51 40.11
N PRO A 930 17.67 -19.01 41.33
CA PRO A 930 17.80 -17.61 41.70
C PRO A 930 19.12 -16.92 41.29
N GLU A 931 20.25 -17.62 41.41
CA GLU A 931 21.58 -17.17 40.97
C GLU A 931 21.62 -16.81 39.47
N GLY A 932 21.16 -17.68 38.57
CA GLY A 932 21.21 -17.46 37.13
C GLY A 932 20.31 -16.30 36.68
N ARG A 933 19.14 -16.15 37.31
CA ARG A 933 18.24 -15.01 37.08
C ARG A 933 18.83 -13.69 37.57
N ALA A 934 19.47 -13.71 38.75
CA ALA A 934 20.17 -12.54 39.29
C ALA A 934 21.35 -12.12 38.41
N ASN A 935 22.10 -13.07 37.84
CA ASN A 935 23.17 -12.80 36.90
C ASN A 935 22.66 -12.06 35.65
N VAL A 936 21.55 -12.52 35.05
CA VAL A 936 20.92 -11.84 33.92
C VAL A 936 20.54 -10.39 34.28
N GLN A 937 19.86 -10.19 35.42
CA GLN A 937 19.44 -8.86 35.87
C GLN A 937 20.63 -7.93 36.06
N LYS A 938 21.66 -8.39 36.78
CA LYS A 938 22.90 -7.66 37.03
C LYS A 938 23.61 -7.22 35.74
N PHE A 939 23.62 -8.05 34.70
CA PHE A 939 24.22 -7.65 33.42
C PHE A 939 23.45 -6.57 32.69
N LEU A 940 22.11 -6.61 32.76
CA LEU A 940 21.28 -5.57 32.17
C LEU A 940 21.39 -4.26 32.95
N GLU A 941 21.55 -4.32 34.27
CA GLU A 941 21.71 -3.15 35.15
C GLU A 941 22.85 -2.24 34.71
N ASP A 942 24.00 -2.78 34.30
CA ASP A 942 25.14 -1.98 33.85
C ASP A 942 24.78 -1.11 32.61
N GLY A 943 24.08 -1.68 31.62
CA GLY A 943 23.62 -0.94 30.44
C GLY A 943 22.51 0.07 30.76
N ILE A 944 21.62 -0.27 31.68
CA ILE A 944 20.55 0.61 32.17
C ILE A 944 21.14 1.79 32.95
N ASP A 945 22.10 1.54 33.84
CA ASP A 945 22.78 2.55 34.65
C ASP A 945 23.56 3.53 33.77
N PHE A 946 24.31 3.01 32.78
CA PHE A 946 24.94 3.86 31.77
C PHE A 946 23.93 4.76 31.09
N THR A 947 22.83 4.21 30.57
CA THR A 947 21.77 4.97 29.91
C THR A 947 21.18 6.05 30.82
N LYS A 948 20.96 5.74 32.10
CA LYS A 948 20.43 6.68 33.10
C LYS A 948 21.39 7.86 33.34
N LYS A 949 22.69 7.58 33.47
CA LYS A 949 23.73 8.57 33.78
C LYS A 949 24.16 9.40 32.58
N SER A 950 24.41 8.78 31.43
CA SER A 950 24.93 9.44 30.22
C SER A 950 23.84 10.01 29.31
N LYS A 951 22.60 9.54 29.44
CA LYS A 951 21.48 9.76 28.50
C LYS A 951 21.71 9.17 27.09
N VAL A 952 22.79 8.42 26.89
CA VAL A 952 23.05 7.69 25.65
C VAL A 952 22.34 6.35 25.71
N LEU A 953 21.48 6.10 24.72
CA LEU A 953 20.70 4.87 24.65
C LEU A 953 21.55 3.69 24.16
N THR A 954 21.24 2.49 24.67
CA THR A 954 22.03 1.29 24.41
C THR A 954 21.36 0.30 23.46
N TYR A 955 22.17 -0.56 22.84
CA TYR A 955 21.77 -1.68 21.99
C TYR A 955 22.60 -2.91 22.36
N LEU A 956 21.98 -4.09 22.47
CA LEU A 956 22.69 -5.33 22.74
C LEU A 956 23.13 -5.99 21.42
N GLY A 957 24.40 -5.80 21.06
CA GLY A 957 24.92 -6.10 19.72
C GLY A 957 24.95 -7.58 19.33
N ALA A 958 25.01 -8.48 20.31
CA ALA A 958 24.96 -9.93 20.11
C ALA A 958 24.68 -10.68 21.42
N TRP A 959 23.79 -11.67 21.36
CA TRP A 959 23.61 -12.71 22.37
C TRP A 959 23.11 -14.00 21.72
N MET A 960 23.21 -15.14 22.43
CA MET A 960 22.62 -16.40 21.97
C MET A 960 22.16 -17.27 23.15
N PRO A 961 21.13 -18.10 22.98
CA PRO A 961 20.59 -18.91 24.08
C PRO A 961 21.38 -20.20 24.32
N THR A 962 22.27 -20.58 23.40
CA THR A 962 23.05 -21.82 23.47
C THR A 962 24.49 -21.55 23.88
N ASP A 963 24.98 -22.33 24.85
CA ASP A 963 26.42 -22.46 25.13
C ASP A 963 27.16 -22.96 23.89
N ASN A 964 27.95 -22.11 23.25
CA ASN A 964 28.73 -22.50 22.07
C ASN A 964 30.20 -22.82 22.39
N LYS A 965 30.58 -22.88 23.67
CA LYS A 965 31.92 -23.26 24.11
C LYS A 965 31.95 -24.76 24.44
N ASP A 966 31.22 -25.16 25.47
CA ASP A 966 31.31 -26.49 26.08
C ASP A 966 30.03 -27.32 25.90
N GLY A 967 28.92 -26.65 25.56
CA GLY A 967 27.67 -27.31 25.20
C GLY A 967 26.94 -27.95 26.37
N SER A 968 26.82 -27.25 27.49
CA SER A 968 26.37 -27.84 28.76
C SER A 968 24.85 -27.86 29.04
N LEU A 969 24.05 -27.07 28.29
CA LEU A 969 22.60 -26.93 28.53
C LEU A 969 21.74 -27.88 27.68
N THR A 970 20.63 -28.36 28.24
CA THR A 970 19.58 -29.12 27.54
C THR A 970 18.65 -28.21 26.72
N GLN A 971 17.85 -28.80 25.81
CA GLN A 971 16.84 -28.07 25.02
C GLN A 971 15.92 -27.20 25.89
N THR A 972 15.41 -27.76 26.99
CA THR A 972 14.51 -27.05 27.91
C THR A 972 15.21 -25.87 28.58
N GLU A 973 16.46 -26.04 29.01
CA GLU A 973 17.23 -24.97 29.65
C GLU A 973 17.54 -23.82 28.67
N VAL A 974 17.86 -24.14 27.41
CA VAL A 974 18.06 -23.17 26.32
C VAL A 974 16.78 -22.36 26.07
N ILE A 975 15.61 -23.03 26.01
CA ILE A 975 14.31 -22.37 25.88
C ILE A 975 14.03 -21.46 27.08
N ASN A 976 14.22 -21.97 28.31
CA ASN A 976 13.96 -21.22 29.53
C ASN A 976 14.84 -19.97 29.62
N PHE A 977 16.13 -20.10 29.28
CA PHE A 977 17.04 -18.97 29.20
C PHE A 977 16.58 -17.95 28.16
N GLY A 978 16.31 -18.38 26.93
CA GLY A 978 15.87 -17.50 25.83
C GLY A 978 14.62 -16.72 26.19
N ARG A 979 13.62 -17.39 26.78
CA ARG A 979 12.37 -16.75 27.25
C ARG A 979 12.64 -15.74 28.36
N TYR A 980 13.41 -16.12 29.38
CA TYR A 980 13.71 -15.24 30.52
C TYR A 980 14.51 -14.01 30.08
N PHE A 981 15.59 -14.22 29.32
CA PHE A 981 16.50 -13.19 28.87
C PHE A 981 15.80 -12.16 27.97
N VAL A 982 15.00 -12.59 27.00
CA VAL A 982 14.18 -11.70 26.16
C VAL A 982 13.12 -10.97 26.96
N GLY A 983 12.54 -11.63 27.96
CA GLY A 983 11.61 -11.01 28.91
C GLY A 983 12.26 -9.84 29.67
N GLU A 984 13.47 -10.03 30.19
CA GLU A 984 14.20 -8.97 30.89
C GLU A 984 14.65 -7.83 29.95
N LEU A 985 15.11 -8.15 28.73
CA LEU A 985 15.42 -7.15 27.70
C LEU A 985 14.20 -6.31 27.32
N LYS A 986 13.02 -6.94 27.20
CA LYS A 986 11.75 -6.27 26.93
C LYS A 986 11.36 -5.33 28.08
N LYS A 987 11.52 -5.76 29.34
CA LYS A 987 11.33 -4.90 30.52
C LYS A 987 12.29 -3.70 30.51
N ALA A 988 13.55 -3.94 30.13
CA ALA A 988 14.57 -2.90 30.04
C ALA A 988 14.43 -1.98 28.82
N LYS A 989 13.57 -2.33 27.84
CA LYS A 989 13.42 -1.65 26.55
C LYS A 989 14.72 -1.55 25.76
N ILE A 990 15.58 -2.58 25.84
CA ILE A 990 16.85 -2.63 25.14
C ILE A 990 16.68 -3.42 23.83
N PRO A 991 16.92 -2.82 22.65
CA PRO A 991 16.94 -3.55 21.39
C PRO A 991 18.14 -4.49 21.30
N TRP A 992 18.05 -5.54 20.48
CA TRP A 992 19.05 -6.60 20.48
C TRP A 992 19.18 -7.34 19.13
N SER A 993 20.31 -8.05 18.98
CA SER A 993 20.58 -8.99 17.89
C SER A 993 20.92 -10.40 18.39
N LEU A 994 20.30 -11.42 17.80
CA LEU A 994 20.65 -12.83 17.99
C LEU A 994 21.87 -13.24 17.16
N ASN A 995 22.78 -14.01 17.76
CA ASN A 995 23.99 -14.53 17.14
C ASN A 995 23.80 -16.03 16.84
N VAL A 996 23.80 -16.52 15.60
CA VAL A 996 23.73 -15.83 14.30
C VAL A 996 22.51 -16.29 13.52
N LEU A 997 22.11 -15.55 12.48
CA LEU A 997 21.01 -15.93 11.58
C LEU A 997 21.13 -17.40 11.10
N ASP A 998 22.33 -17.83 10.70
CA ASP A 998 22.61 -19.18 10.18
C ASP A 998 22.28 -20.32 11.17
N SER A 999 22.17 -20.01 12.47
CA SER A 999 21.78 -21.00 13.48
C SER A 999 20.28 -21.29 13.49
N TYR A 1000 19.49 -20.48 12.78
CA TYR A 1000 18.04 -20.56 12.73
C TYR A 1000 17.49 -20.64 11.30
N TYR A 1001 18.30 -20.27 10.31
CA TYR A 1001 17.87 -20.08 8.93
C TYR A 1001 18.98 -20.50 7.97
N ASP A 1002 18.62 -21.33 6.98
CA ASP A 1002 19.50 -21.70 5.87
C ASP A 1002 19.54 -20.53 4.88
N THR A 1003 20.61 -19.75 4.93
CA THR A 1003 20.76 -18.55 4.11
C THR A 1003 20.82 -18.84 2.62
N GLU A 1004 21.40 -19.97 2.23
CA GLU A 1004 21.54 -20.37 0.82
C GLU A 1004 20.21 -20.87 0.24
N LYS A 1005 19.47 -21.68 0.99
CA LYS A 1005 18.15 -22.18 0.54
C LYS A 1005 17.01 -21.18 0.73
N CYS A 1006 17.24 -20.14 1.51
CA CYS A 1006 16.25 -19.17 1.92
C CYS A 1006 15.09 -19.78 2.73
N GLU A 1007 15.40 -20.60 3.74
CA GLU A 1007 14.40 -21.34 4.52
C GLU A 1007 14.73 -21.36 6.02
N TRP A 1008 13.70 -21.24 6.87
CA TRP A 1008 13.87 -21.40 8.32
C TRP A 1008 14.17 -22.86 8.64
N LEU A 1009 15.17 -23.11 9.48
CA LEU A 1009 15.54 -24.47 9.87
C LEU A 1009 14.42 -25.08 10.72
N THR A 1010 13.99 -26.29 10.36
CA THR A 1010 12.98 -27.09 11.09
C THR A 1010 13.59 -28.29 11.79
N ASP A 1011 14.70 -28.80 11.26
CA ASP A 1011 15.35 -30.01 11.76
C ASP A 1011 16.17 -29.74 13.02
N ILE A 1012 16.56 -30.82 13.70
CA ILE A 1012 17.42 -30.78 14.87
C ILE A 1012 18.87 -30.49 14.44
N GLN A 1013 19.45 -29.42 14.99
CA GLN A 1013 20.84 -29.02 14.75
C GLN A 1013 21.78 -29.73 15.73
N ASP A 1014 23.00 -30.03 15.27
CA ASP A 1014 24.11 -30.43 16.13
C ASP A 1014 24.90 -29.20 16.58
N ILE A 1015 24.83 -28.86 17.87
CA ILE A 1015 25.52 -27.69 18.43
C ILE A 1015 26.42 -28.16 19.57
N LYS A 1016 27.72 -28.28 19.26
CA LYS A 1016 28.76 -28.77 20.18
C LYS A 1016 28.44 -30.17 20.73
N GLY A 1017 28.03 -31.09 19.85
CA GLY A 1017 27.73 -32.48 20.22
C GLY A 1017 26.34 -32.69 20.82
N ARG A 1018 25.48 -31.67 20.81
CA ARG A 1018 24.08 -31.77 21.26
C ARG A 1018 23.11 -31.61 20.12
N LYS A 1019 22.09 -32.44 20.15
CA LYS A 1019 20.92 -32.37 19.29
C LYS A 1019 19.91 -31.37 19.87
N LEU A 1020 19.88 -30.15 19.34
CA LEU A 1020 18.96 -29.08 19.74
C LEU A 1020 18.00 -28.75 18.61
N ASN A 1021 16.74 -28.46 18.92
CA ASN A 1021 15.76 -27.93 17.96
C ASN A 1021 15.74 -26.40 18.08
N MET A 1022 16.50 -25.72 17.23
CA MET A 1022 16.62 -24.26 17.23
C MET A 1022 15.36 -23.57 16.69
N SER A 1023 14.55 -24.26 15.89
CA SER A 1023 13.24 -23.77 15.45
C SER A 1023 12.34 -23.54 16.66
N LEU A 1024 12.25 -24.54 17.54
CA LEU A 1024 11.48 -24.46 18.79
C LEU A 1024 12.02 -23.39 19.74
N VAL A 1025 13.35 -23.19 19.79
CA VAL A 1025 13.97 -22.12 20.58
C VAL A 1025 13.54 -20.75 20.04
N LEU A 1026 13.59 -20.55 18.72
CA LEU A 1026 13.18 -19.31 18.07
C LEU A 1026 11.69 -19.01 18.27
N GLU A 1027 10.83 -20.02 18.12
CA GLU A 1027 9.38 -19.88 18.37
C GLU A 1027 9.08 -19.43 19.80
N ASN A 1028 9.81 -19.95 20.79
CA ASN A 1028 9.65 -19.54 22.18
C ASN A 1028 10.16 -18.12 22.44
N ILE A 1029 11.21 -17.69 21.74
CA ILE A 1029 11.67 -16.30 21.77
C ILE A 1029 10.60 -15.37 21.15
N LEU A 1030 10.03 -15.77 20.00
CA LEU A 1030 8.97 -15.01 19.32
C LEU A 1030 7.70 -14.89 20.17
N ASP A 1031 7.30 -15.96 20.87
CA ASP A 1031 6.17 -15.98 21.81
C ASP A 1031 6.35 -14.92 22.93
N VAL A 1032 7.57 -14.76 23.47
CA VAL A 1032 7.87 -13.72 24.47
C VAL A 1032 7.95 -12.32 23.84
N MET A 1033 8.48 -12.20 22.62
CA MET A 1033 8.48 -10.94 21.88
C MET A 1033 7.05 -10.43 21.66
N GLN A 1034 6.13 -11.32 21.29
CA GLN A 1034 4.75 -11.01 20.90
C GLN A 1034 3.74 -10.95 22.06
N SER A 1035 4.02 -11.59 23.21
CA SER A 1035 3.10 -11.61 24.36
C SER A 1035 3.14 -10.33 25.20
N ASN A 1036 1.99 -9.88 25.70
CA ASN A 1036 1.85 -8.66 26.53
C ASN A 1036 2.06 -8.89 28.04
N VAL A 1037 2.70 -9.99 28.49
CA VAL A 1037 2.69 -10.38 29.92
C VAL A 1037 4.08 -10.63 30.52
N THR A 1038 4.27 -10.09 31.72
CA THR A 1038 5.35 -10.27 32.69
C THR A 1038 5.32 -11.66 33.38
N GLN A 1039 6.25 -12.57 33.04
CA GLN A 1039 6.71 -13.77 33.83
C GLN A 1039 5.60 -14.78 34.29
N PRO A 1040 5.95 -16.03 34.70
CA PRO A 1040 5.36 -17.23 34.10
C PRO A 1040 4.17 -17.80 34.89
N SER A 1041 3.16 -18.28 34.18
CA SER A 1041 2.28 -19.35 34.67
C SER A 1041 2.92 -20.71 34.35
N ASN A 1042 3.03 -21.54 35.37
CA ASN A 1042 3.61 -22.88 35.39
C ASN A 1042 3.46 -23.70 34.09
N GLY A 1043 4.57 -24.32 33.70
CA GLY A 1043 4.65 -25.26 32.60
C GLY A 1043 3.83 -26.52 32.88
N ALA A 1044 2.65 -26.62 32.28
CA ALA A 1044 1.90 -27.86 32.08
C ALA A 1044 0.68 -27.61 31.17
N SER A 1045 0.84 -27.16 29.93
CA SER A 1045 -0.30 -27.21 28.98
C SER A 1045 0.03 -27.23 27.48
N ARG A 1046 1.28 -27.02 27.04
CA ARG A 1046 1.61 -27.06 25.60
C ARG A 1046 2.21 -28.38 25.08
N ASN A 1047 2.45 -29.38 25.94
CA ASN A 1047 2.92 -30.70 25.51
C ASN A 1047 1.80 -31.69 25.10
N ALA A 1048 0.52 -31.28 25.12
CA ALA A 1048 -0.61 -32.18 24.85
C ALA A 1048 -1.05 -32.23 23.37
N GLN A 1049 -0.57 -31.34 22.49
CA GLN A 1049 -0.99 -31.32 21.08
C GLN A 1049 -0.05 -32.02 20.10
N ALA A 1050 1.14 -32.44 20.53
CA ALA A 1050 2.06 -33.25 19.71
C ALA A 1050 1.91 -34.77 19.90
N LEU A 1051 1.01 -35.23 20.77
CA LEU A 1051 0.74 -36.65 21.05
C LEU A 1051 -0.56 -37.17 20.41
N SER A 1052 -1.33 -36.31 19.74
CA SER A 1052 -2.61 -36.72 19.12
C SER A 1052 -2.48 -37.31 17.70
N THR A 1053 -1.29 -37.30 17.11
CA THR A 1053 -1.05 -37.83 15.75
C THR A 1053 -0.39 -39.23 15.74
N VAL A 1054 -0.10 -39.81 16.91
CA VAL A 1054 0.46 -41.19 17.02
C VAL A 1054 -0.60 -42.21 17.49
N LEU A 1055 -1.75 -41.76 18.02
CA LEU A 1055 -2.83 -42.64 18.48
C LEU A 1055 -3.84 -43.05 17.40
N PHE A 1056 -3.73 -42.52 16.17
CA PHE A 1056 -4.58 -42.93 15.04
C PHE A 1056 -3.99 -44.06 14.18
N SER A 1057 -2.75 -44.48 14.46
CA SER A 1057 -2.07 -45.58 13.74
C SER A 1057 -2.07 -46.91 14.49
N CYS A 1058 -2.61 -46.96 15.72
CA CYS A 1058 -2.69 -48.20 16.53
C CYS A 1058 -4.11 -48.83 16.58
N PHE A 1059 -5.13 -48.20 15.98
CA PHE A 1059 -6.51 -48.69 16.03
C PHE A 1059 -6.94 -49.59 14.86
N VAL A 1060 -6.05 -49.85 13.89
CA VAL A 1060 -6.34 -50.72 12.72
C VAL A 1060 -5.64 -52.09 12.81
N PHE A 1061 -4.80 -52.34 13.83
CA PHE A 1061 -4.04 -53.60 13.94
C PHE A 1061 -4.51 -54.59 15.02
N VAL A 1062 -5.54 -54.26 15.82
CA VAL A 1062 -6.03 -55.14 16.91
C VAL A 1062 -7.34 -55.88 16.58
N PHE A 1063 -7.96 -55.64 15.41
CA PHE A 1063 -9.21 -56.33 15.03
C PHE A 1063 -9.03 -57.62 14.19
N CYS A 1064 -7.81 -58.09 13.95
CA CYS A 1064 -7.56 -59.32 13.17
C CYS A 1064 -6.98 -60.53 13.96
N CYS A 1065 -6.77 -60.44 15.27
CA CYS A 1065 -6.28 -61.58 16.05
C CYS A 1065 -6.93 -61.65 17.44
N SER A 1066 -8.16 -62.20 17.52
CA SER A 1066 -8.63 -63.07 18.63
C SER A 1066 -10.12 -63.42 18.46
N LEU A 1067 -10.42 -64.14 17.37
CA LEU A 1067 -11.54 -65.09 17.30
C LEU A 1067 -10.90 -66.47 17.17
N ARG A 1068 -10.33 -66.96 18.27
CA ARG A 1068 -10.07 -68.38 18.51
C ARG A 1068 -9.88 -68.61 20.01
N LEU A 1069 -10.77 -69.45 20.52
CA LEU A 1069 -10.74 -70.21 21.78
C LEU A 1069 -11.46 -69.61 23.00
N LYS A 1070 -12.67 -70.18 23.16
CA LYS A 1070 -13.54 -70.36 24.35
C LYS A 1070 -14.35 -69.17 24.84
#